data_AF-A0ABD4W5L8-F1
#
_entry.id   AF-A0ABD4W5L8-F1
#
_cell.length_a   1.000
_cell.length_b   1.000
_cell.length_c   1.000
_cell.angle_alpha   90.00
_cell.angle_beta   90.00
_cell.angle_gamma   90.00
#
_symmetry.space_group_name_H-M   'P 1'
#
loop_
_entity.id
_entity.type
_entity.pdbx_description
1 polymer ?
#
loop_
_entity_poly.entity_id
_entity_poly.type
_entity_poly.pdbx_seq_one_letter_code
_entity_poly.pdbx_strand_id
1 'polypeptide(L)'
;MSFFDMFGPMFDPESGPNRSQGQRANKSGNDDPIILNVETDGDNTARSSANMPPRGPSGPRITRQPNRPRKSSNGNKILIGVVLALAIIIGLFFGLAQFITDVMWYAQLGFQSVIWTQLGTRVGLWVAYALLIAAVGFLSASLAIWARPDAADGSTIRINGDTIEVGKGVSSKNARRVAVVISLIVGLMFGSQFNANWSEILLMFNAQSFGTTDPQFGIDNGFYVFVLPGLKLIMSAVSLLLLAGIIFSIVTHVMMGGIRITMPVHGRGLFHITKRARRQIGIWLMLNMFAWATNQVLGVFSHLTQEGSRITGATYTTVNATIPVTFIMAAITVILGVILGVWIMKSHALEGQAPIAVRASEALKAWKVPTVAIASAIVVSLVLTVAWPMLLQRFRVNPNAQEMESTYIQRNIDATREAYGLNNVKTEQYQATTEGEAGALADSAESTAQIRLLDPQIVSPTFKQLQQSKQYYTFADTLAVDKYEVDGVSQDTVIAARELDLAGLDNRNWVNDHTVYTHGYGVVAAYGNKVTADGQPKFFEAGIPTQGKLTESEQYEPRIYFSPNASEYSIVGAPEGTQSWEFDYPTGSEGATNTFGGNGGPKIGNIFSRLLYAIRFGSDQILFSNRVNSESQILYDRSPKERVAKVAPYLTLDGRVYPAVVDGRVKWIVDGYTTSDAYPYSQMTDLGEASKDSTTESSATVSELASKNANYIRNSVKATVDAYDGSVDLYVWDESDPVIKAWQKIFPGQYHQLSEISGDLMSHLRYPESLFKVQRELLTKYHVSSASQFFSGEDFWQTPVDPTESQQAQERDILQPPYYLTLQTGGSNEPVFSLTSSYIPAGTSTREILTGFLSVDSDAGHEKGKIGANYGTLRLQELPKDSNVPGPGQAQNNFNASADVSKELNLLESGSTNVQRGNLLTLPLGGGLVYVQPVYVKSSGSTSFPLLKKVLVAFGDQVGFANTLDEALDQVFGGNSGASAGDAENVDGSTSGKTDTSDTNGDASTDGSSGTDGTDSSSGTDSGNDSSSGNTGSSSGTMSNGLKSALNDASQAMKDSDAAMKKGDWSAYGEAQKKLQEALNKALELEQ
;
A
#
# COMPACT_ATOMS: atom_id res chain seq x y z
N MET A 1 6.64 10.39 -11.59
CA MET A 1 6.53 11.85 -11.44
C MET A 1 6.26 12.47 -12.80
N SER A 2 5.18 13.23 -12.94
CA SER A 2 4.77 13.84 -14.23
C SER A 2 5.40 15.22 -14.41
N PHE A 3 5.40 15.75 -15.64
CA PHE A 3 5.77 17.14 -15.96
C PHE A 3 5.19 18.19 -15.00
N PHE A 4 4.04 17.93 -14.36
CA PHE A 4 3.41 18.86 -13.43
C PHE A 4 4.00 18.83 -12.01
N ASP A 5 4.67 17.74 -11.62
CA ASP A 5 5.40 17.70 -10.33
C ASP A 5 6.57 18.68 -10.35
N MET A 6 7.14 18.96 -11.54
CA MET A 6 8.16 19.98 -11.75
C MET A 6 7.67 21.42 -11.48
N PHE A 7 6.35 21.65 -11.58
CA PHE A 7 5.72 22.94 -11.23
C PHE A 7 5.13 22.97 -9.81
N GLY A 8 5.03 21.82 -9.14
CA GLY A 8 4.53 21.70 -7.76
C GLY A 8 5.23 22.64 -6.76
N PRO A 9 6.58 22.69 -6.72
CA PRO A 9 7.31 23.57 -5.80
C PRO A 9 7.08 25.07 -6.03
N MET A 10 6.53 25.46 -7.18
CA MET A 10 6.32 26.87 -7.52
C MET A 10 4.98 27.42 -6.98
N PHE A 11 4.08 26.53 -6.52
CA PHE A 11 2.70 26.88 -6.14
C PHE A 11 2.23 26.25 -4.82
N ASP A 12 3.13 25.66 -4.04
CA ASP A 12 2.83 25.08 -2.72
C ASP A 12 3.31 26.00 -1.58
N PRO A 13 2.41 26.54 -0.72
CA PRO A 13 2.82 27.35 0.41
C PRO A 13 2.95 26.50 1.68
N GLU A 14 3.54 25.30 1.66
CA GLU A 14 3.87 24.60 2.91
C GLU A 14 4.97 23.53 2.74
N SER A 15 6.24 23.93 2.85
CA SER A 15 7.31 23.02 3.33
C SER A 15 8.54 23.83 3.79
N GLY A 16 8.68 24.02 5.10
CA GLY A 16 9.92 24.52 5.69
C GLY A 16 10.94 23.38 5.86
N PRO A 17 12.25 23.61 5.67
CA PRO A 17 13.26 22.61 5.96
C PRO A 17 13.68 22.75 7.44
N ASN A 18 13.56 21.68 8.22
CA ASN A 18 14.37 21.52 9.43
C ASN A 18 14.55 20.05 9.77
N ARG A 19 15.62 19.46 9.24
CA ARG A 19 16.32 18.33 9.86
C ARG A 19 17.65 18.84 10.40
N SER A 20 17.80 18.84 11.72
CA SER A 20 19.13 18.73 12.35
C SER A 20 19.02 17.92 13.62
N GLN A 21 19.76 16.81 13.63
CA GLN A 21 20.04 15.94 14.76
C GLN A 21 20.51 16.71 16.00
N GLY A 22 20.19 16.17 17.18
CA GLY A 22 20.70 16.68 18.45
C GLY A 22 20.52 15.70 19.60
N GLN A 23 21.20 14.56 19.53
CA GLN A 23 21.51 13.74 20.71
C GLN A 23 22.40 14.55 21.66
N ARG A 24 22.01 14.65 22.94
CA ARG A 24 22.86 15.15 24.03
C ARG A 24 23.32 13.98 24.87
N ALA A 25 24.63 13.72 24.86
CA ALA A 25 25.32 12.99 25.91
C ALA A 25 26.64 13.71 26.25
N ASN A 26 26.86 13.88 27.56
CA ASN A 26 28.02 14.48 28.21
C ASN A 26 29.37 13.94 27.73
N LYS A 27 30.37 14.83 27.57
CA LYS A 27 31.66 14.76 28.29
C LYS A 27 32.58 15.96 28.03
N SER A 28 33.29 16.30 29.10
CA SER A 28 34.35 17.30 29.29
C SER A 28 35.60 17.08 28.44
N GLY A 29 36.34 18.16 28.13
CA GLY A 29 37.74 18.07 27.72
C GLY A 29 38.32 19.33 27.06
N ASN A 30 39.00 20.13 27.86
CA ASN A 30 40.12 21.04 27.60
C ASN A 30 40.83 20.96 26.22
N ASP A 31 41.11 22.11 25.60
CA ASP A 31 42.47 22.62 25.29
C ASP A 31 42.46 23.75 24.22
N ASP A 32 42.99 24.91 24.62
CA ASP A 32 43.44 26.07 23.83
C ASP A 32 44.76 25.74 23.04
N PRO A 33 45.32 26.55 22.08
CA PRO A 33 45.41 28.02 22.16
C PRO A 33 45.46 28.88 20.86
N ILE A 34 45.04 30.15 21.02
CA ILE A 34 45.72 31.46 20.75
C ILE A 34 46.64 31.63 19.52
N ILE A 35 46.34 32.63 18.66
CA ILE A 35 47.28 33.66 18.21
C ILE A 35 46.59 35.05 18.18
N LEU A 36 47.15 35.99 18.95
CA LEU A 36 46.85 37.42 19.00
C LEU A 36 47.66 38.18 17.93
N ASN A 37 47.12 39.28 17.42
CA ASN A 37 47.94 40.47 17.18
C ASN A 37 47.13 41.74 17.50
N VAL A 38 47.74 42.52 18.38
CA VAL A 38 47.30 43.78 18.97
C VAL A 38 48.06 44.90 18.26
N GLU A 39 47.40 46.02 17.94
CA GLU A 39 48.09 47.31 17.94
C GLU A 39 47.12 48.44 18.31
N THR A 40 47.68 49.44 18.98
CA THR A 40 47.14 50.14 20.15
C THR A 40 46.70 51.58 19.91
N ASP A 41 45.72 51.98 20.72
CA ASP A 41 45.42 53.28 21.36
C ASP A 41 46.11 54.59 20.96
N GLY A 42 45.28 55.63 20.89
CA GLY A 42 45.66 57.04 20.97
C GLY A 42 44.47 57.90 21.39
N ASP A 43 44.45 58.25 22.67
CA ASP A 43 43.35 58.82 23.44
C ASP A 43 43.23 60.37 23.35
N ASN A 44 42.05 60.87 23.72
CA ASN A 44 41.74 62.12 24.44
C ASN A 44 41.54 63.52 23.77
N THR A 45 40.32 64.03 24.07
CA THR A 45 39.94 65.37 24.62
C THR A 45 39.43 66.54 23.72
N ALA A 46 38.10 66.69 23.73
CA ALA A 46 37.27 67.80 24.25
C ALA A 46 37.53 69.32 23.98
N ARG A 47 36.45 69.94 23.43
CA ARG A 47 35.78 71.25 23.74
C ARG A 47 36.24 72.60 23.12
N SER A 48 35.28 73.19 22.35
CA SER A 48 34.76 74.60 22.27
C SER A 48 35.76 75.78 22.14
N SER A 49 35.59 76.88 21.40
CA SER A 49 34.45 77.67 20.90
C SER A 49 34.98 78.79 19.96
N ALA A 50 34.07 79.56 19.36
CA ALA A 50 34.23 80.53 18.26
C ALA A 50 35.04 81.82 18.54
N ASN A 51 35.72 82.36 17.51
CA ASN A 51 35.44 83.70 16.91
C ASN A 51 36.45 84.08 15.79
N MET A 52 35.94 84.77 14.77
CA MET A 52 36.58 85.36 13.55
C MET A 52 37.15 86.78 13.85
N PRO A 53 37.77 87.58 12.91
CA PRO A 53 38.28 87.39 11.52
C PRO A 53 39.69 88.10 11.34
N PRO A 54 40.16 88.75 10.21
CA PRO A 54 39.91 88.64 8.75
C PRO A 54 41.18 88.63 7.80
N ARG A 55 40.93 88.27 6.51
CA ARG A 55 41.44 88.79 5.20
C ARG A 55 42.94 88.80 4.77
N GLY A 56 43.24 87.92 3.78
CA GLY A 56 43.81 88.19 2.43
C GLY A 56 45.34 88.35 2.25
N PRO A 57 45.94 88.28 1.03
CA PRO A 57 45.43 87.83 -0.28
C PRO A 57 46.31 86.81 -1.08
N SER A 58 45.65 86.14 -2.03
CA SER A 58 46.00 85.67 -3.40
C SER A 58 47.43 85.28 -3.86
N GLY A 59 47.56 84.03 -4.33
CA GLY A 59 48.52 83.55 -5.35
C GLY A 59 48.28 82.05 -5.68
N PRO A 60 48.33 81.59 -6.95
CA PRO A 60 47.63 80.37 -7.39
C PRO A 60 48.46 79.09 -7.23
N ARG A 61 47.81 77.97 -6.84
CA ARG A 61 48.42 76.63 -6.82
C ARG A 61 47.50 75.57 -7.46
N ILE A 62 48.00 75.02 -8.56
CA ILE A 62 47.85 73.68 -9.15
C ILE A 62 46.71 72.81 -8.56
N THR A 63 45.72 72.56 -9.42
CA THR A 63 44.56 71.69 -9.19
C THR A 63 44.95 70.20 -9.18
N ARG A 64 44.58 69.49 -8.11
CA ARG A 64 44.52 68.02 -8.04
C ARG A 64 43.06 67.62 -8.28
N GLN A 65 42.79 66.83 -9.32
CA GLN A 65 41.44 66.36 -9.67
C GLN A 65 40.87 65.43 -8.59
N PRO A 66 39.55 65.51 -8.30
CA PRO A 66 38.86 64.63 -7.36
C PRO A 66 38.40 63.31 -8.01
N ASN A 67 38.39 62.24 -7.19
CA ASN A 67 37.84 60.92 -7.49
C ASN A 67 36.38 61.00 -7.98
N ARG A 68 36.09 60.39 -9.13
CA ARG A 68 34.73 60.16 -9.63
C ARG A 68 34.12 58.90 -8.98
N PRO A 69 32.82 58.89 -8.65
CA PRO A 69 32.11 57.70 -8.18
C PRO A 69 31.92 56.69 -9.31
N ARG A 70 32.17 55.40 -9.01
CA ARG A 70 31.99 54.27 -9.94
C ARG A 70 30.50 54.08 -10.26
N LYS A 71 30.15 54.25 -11.52
CA LYS A 71 28.81 54.02 -12.09
C LYS A 71 28.48 52.52 -12.03
N SER A 72 27.40 52.14 -11.35
CA SER A 72 26.84 50.78 -11.41
C SER A 72 26.54 50.41 -12.87
N SER A 73 27.18 49.36 -13.37
CA SER A 73 27.05 48.89 -14.75
C SER A 73 25.72 48.16 -14.94
N ASN A 74 24.89 48.65 -15.87
CA ASN A 74 23.69 47.94 -16.34
C ASN A 74 24.01 46.58 -17.01
N GLY A 75 25.28 46.28 -17.30
CA GLY A 75 25.72 45.02 -17.91
C GLY A 75 25.49 43.79 -17.04
N ASN A 76 25.64 43.89 -15.71
CA ASN A 76 25.36 42.76 -14.82
C ASN A 76 23.86 42.43 -14.76
N LYS A 77 22.98 43.42 -14.90
CA LYS A 77 21.52 43.21 -14.91
C LYS A 77 21.04 42.54 -16.21
N ILE A 78 21.64 42.89 -17.34
CA ILE A 78 21.36 42.27 -18.64
C ILE A 78 21.90 40.83 -18.67
N LEU A 79 23.12 40.60 -18.18
CA LEU A 79 23.70 39.26 -18.09
C LEU A 79 22.85 38.34 -17.19
N ILE A 80 22.44 38.82 -16.01
CA ILE A 80 21.54 38.07 -15.11
C ILE A 80 20.20 37.79 -15.80
N GLY A 81 19.62 38.77 -16.50
CA GLY A 81 18.36 38.59 -17.24
C GLY A 81 18.46 37.56 -18.36
N VAL A 82 19.56 37.55 -19.12
CA VAL A 82 19.81 36.57 -20.19
C VAL A 82 20.04 35.18 -19.62
N VAL A 83 20.85 35.04 -18.56
CA VAL A 83 21.08 33.75 -17.90
C VAL A 83 19.77 33.19 -17.33
N LEU A 84 18.94 34.04 -16.73
CA LEU A 84 17.65 33.62 -16.17
C LEU A 84 16.65 33.22 -17.26
N ALA A 85 16.59 33.95 -18.38
CA ALA A 85 15.79 33.56 -19.53
C ALA A 85 16.27 32.22 -20.14
N LEU A 86 17.58 32.03 -20.25
CA LEU A 86 18.17 30.78 -20.74
C LEU A 86 17.87 29.61 -19.79
N ALA A 87 17.99 29.82 -18.48
CA ALA A 87 17.64 28.82 -17.47
C ALA A 87 16.15 28.43 -17.53
N ILE A 88 15.25 29.39 -17.76
CA ILE A 88 13.82 29.12 -17.95
C ILE A 88 13.57 28.31 -19.23
N ILE A 89 14.20 28.68 -20.34
CA ILE A 89 14.05 27.97 -21.62
C ILE A 89 14.56 26.53 -21.48
N ILE A 90 15.72 26.36 -20.85
CA ILE A 90 16.29 25.04 -20.57
C ILE A 90 15.33 24.24 -19.68
N GLY A 91 14.88 24.79 -18.56
CA GLY A 91 13.92 24.14 -17.67
C GLY A 91 12.62 23.74 -18.38
N LEU A 92 12.07 24.63 -19.22
CA LEU A 92 10.87 24.34 -20.01
C LEU A 92 11.11 23.23 -21.03
N PHE A 93 12.30 23.20 -21.64
CA PHE A 93 12.68 22.14 -22.59
C PHE A 93 12.83 20.77 -21.90
N PHE A 94 13.49 20.71 -20.74
CA PHE A 94 13.57 19.47 -19.93
C PHE A 94 12.19 18.96 -19.53
N GLY A 95 11.34 19.86 -19.04
CA GLY A 95 9.98 19.49 -18.69
C GLY A 95 9.17 19.04 -19.92
N LEU A 96 9.26 19.74 -21.05
CA LEU A 96 8.58 19.36 -22.28
C LEU A 96 9.05 17.99 -22.78
N ALA A 97 10.34 17.67 -22.65
CA ALA A 97 10.86 16.35 -23.00
C ALA A 97 10.25 15.25 -22.12
N GLN A 98 10.13 15.48 -20.82
CA GLN A 98 9.44 14.56 -19.91
C GLN A 98 7.97 14.38 -20.29
N PHE A 99 7.27 15.48 -20.58
CA PHE A 99 5.86 15.45 -20.98
C PHE A 99 5.65 14.68 -22.30
N ILE A 100 6.45 14.95 -23.33
CA ILE A 100 6.32 14.28 -24.62
C ILE A 100 6.61 12.79 -24.48
N THR A 101 7.65 12.42 -23.73
CA THR A 101 7.98 10.99 -23.49
C THR A 101 6.89 10.29 -22.69
N ASP A 102 6.27 10.94 -21.70
CA ASP A 102 5.07 10.40 -21.03
C ASP A 102 3.92 10.20 -22.02
N VAL A 103 3.61 11.19 -22.87
CA VAL A 103 2.56 11.06 -23.90
C VAL A 103 2.85 9.89 -24.85
N MET A 104 4.10 9.71 -25.28
CA MET A 104 4.51 8.61 -26.14
C MET A 104 4.28 7.24 -25.47
N TRP A 105 4.52 7.14 -24.17
CA TRP A 105 4.27 5.92 -23.39
C TRP A 105 2.79 5.62 -23.22
N TYR A 106 1.97 6.61 -22.84
CA TYR A 106 0.51 6.42 -22.77
C TYR A 106 -0.09 6.08 -24.13
N ALA A 107 0.45 6.63 -25.22
CA ALA A 107 0.00 6.31 -26.58
C ALA A 107 0.36 4.87 -26.97
N GLN A 108 1.54 4.37 -26.57
CA GLN A 108 1.94 3.00 -26.84
C GLN A 108 1.05 1.98 -26.10
N LEU A 109 0.65 2.27 -24.87
CA LEU A 109 -0.26 1.40 -24.10
C LEU A 109 -1.74 1.55 -24.47
N GLY A 110 -2.13 2.57 -25.25
CA GLY A 110 -3.55 2.85 -25.55
C GLY A 110 -4.30 3.68 -24.50
N PHE A 111 -3.61 4.15 -23.45
CA PHE A 111 -4.16 4.94 -22.34
C PHE A 111 -3.98 6.46 -22.52
N GLN A 112 -3.83 6.94 -23.76
CA GLN A 112 -3.64 8.38 -24.06
C GLN A 112 -4.83 9.24 -23.58
N SER A 113 -6.02 8.68 -23.48
CA SER A 113 -7.21 9.36 -22.96
C SER A 113 -7.02 9.80 -21.50
N VAL A 114 -6.27 9.05 -20.70
CA VAL A 114 -6.03 9.32 -19.27
C VAL A 114 -5.28 10.63 -19.10
N ILE A 115 -4.15 10.80 -19.82
CA ILE A 115 -3.34 12.01 -19.73
C ILE A 115 -4.08 13.24 -20.25
N TRP A 116 -4.80 13.14 -21.38
CA TRP A 116 -5.52 14.27 -21.95
C TRP A 116 -6.75 14.67 -21.13
N THR A 117 -7.44 13.70 -20.52
CA THR A 117 -8.60 13.99 -19.65
C THR A 117 -8.15 14.63 -18.35
N GLN A 118 -7.09 14.11 -17.71
CA GLN A 118 -6.52 14.72 -16.52
C GLN A 118 -5.99 16.12 -16.83
N LEU A 119 -5.18 16.27 -17.88
CA LEU A 119 -4.60 17.56 -18.26
C LEU A 119 -5.67 18.56 -18.67
N GLY A 120 -6.61 18.14 -19.52
CA GLY A 120 -7.71 18.96 -20.01
C GLY A 120 -8.60 19.44 -18.87
N THR A 121 -8.90 18.59 -17.89
CA THR A 121 -9.67 18.96 -16.70
C THR A 121 -8.89 19.91 -15.80
N ARG A 122 -7.63 19.57 -15.48
CA ARG A 122 -6.75 20.38 -14.64
C ARG A 122 -6.54 21.79 -15.19
N VAL A 123 -6.14 21.89 -16.47
CA VAL A 123 -5.94 23.16 -17.16
C VAL A 123 -7.27 23.87 -17.40
N GLY A 124 -8.33 23.12 -17.76
CA GLY A 124 -9.67 23.67 -17.95
C GLY A 124 -10.21 24.34 -16.69
N LEU A 125 -10.12 23.67 -15.54
CA LEU A 125 -10.49 24.22 -14.23
C LEU A 125 -9.64 25.42 -13.84
N TRP A 126 -8.32 25.32 -14.03
CA TRP A 126 -7.39 26.42 -13.78
C TRP A 126 -7.74 27.66 -14.60
N VAL A 127 -7.92 27.51 -15.92
CA VAL A 127 -8.29 28.61 -16.82
C VAL A 127 -9.68 29.14 -16.51
N ALA A 128 -10.67 28.26 -16.34
CA ALA A 128 -12.04 28.67 -16.03
C ALA A 128 -12.08 29.51 -14.75
N TYR A 129 -11.39 29.07 -13.70
CA TYR A 129 -11.34 29.81 -12.45
C TYR A 129 -10.51 31.09 -12.53
N ALA A 130 -9.37 31.08 -13.24
CA ALA A 130 -8.58 32.28 -13.49
C ALA A 130 -9.41 33.34 -14.23
N LEU A 131 -10.21 32.92 -15.21
CA LEU A 131 -11.15 33.79 -15.93
C LEU A 131 -12.28 34.28 -15.03
N LEU A 132 -12.82 33.43 -14.14
CA LEU A 132 -13.86 33.85 -13.18
C LEU A 132 -13.32 34.90 -12.20
N ILE A 133 -12.13 34.71 -11.62
CA ILE A 133 -11.47 35.73 -10.77
C ILE A 133 -11.24 37.00 -11.59
N ALA A 134 -10.70 36.87 -12.80
CA ALA A 134 -10.42 38.02 -13.65
C ALA A 134 -11.71 38.79 -13.99
N ALA A 135 -12.81 38.10 -14.27
CA ALA A 135 -14.11 38.68 -14.56
C ALA A 135 -14.72 39.36 -13.33
N VAL A 136 -14.68 38.73 -12.15
CA VAL A 136 -15.16 39.29 -10.88
C VAL A 136 -14.33 40.50 -10.47
N GLY A 137 -12.99 40.40 -10.56
CA GLY A 137 -12.06 41.50 -10.31
C GLY A 137 -12.28 42.66 -11.28
N PHE A 138 -12.46 42.37 -12.57
CA PHE A 138 -12.78 43.39 -13.59
C PHE A 138 -14.13 44.05 -13.36
N LEU A 139 -15.16 43.28 -13.01
CA LEU A 139 -16.49 43.81 -12.69
C LEU A 139 -16.41 44.70 -11.46
N SER A 140 -15.74 44.25 -10.39
CA SER A 140 -15.52 45.03 -9.18
C SER A 140 -14.73 46.32 -9.46
N ALA A 141 -13.61 46.24 -10.18
CA ALA A 141 -12.84 47.40 -10.57
C ALA A 141 -13.63 48.36 -11.48
N SER A 142 -14.41 47.84 -12.44
CA SER A 142 -15.24 48.64 -13.34
C SER A 142 -16.35 49.37 -12.59
N LEU A 143 -17.03 48.71 -11.65
CA LEU A 143 -18.03 49.33 -10.78
C LEU A 143 -17.38 50.43 -9.91
N ALA A 144 -16.16 50.19 -9.42
CA ALA A 144 -15.41 51.18 -8.63
C ALA A 144 -15.00 52.40 -9.47
N ILE A 145 -14.54 52.18 -10.70
CA ILE A 145 -14.20 53.25 -11.66
C ILE A 145 -15.44 54.04 -12.06
N TRP A 146 -16.60 53.39 -12.27
CA TRP A 146 -17.85 54.09 -12.56
C TRP A 146 -18.37 54.87 -11.35
N ALA A 147 -18.11 54.37 -10.15
CA ALA A 147 -18.40 55.02 -8.89
C ALA A 147 -17.45 56.19 -8.53
N ARG A 148 -16.51 56.58 -9.41
CA ARG A 148 -15.55 57.66 -9.17
C ARG A 148 -16.25 59.02 -8.93
N PRO A 149 -15.69 59.91 -8.08
CA PRO A 149 -16.14 61.30 -7.95
C PRO A 149 -15.85 62.13 -9.21
N ASP A 150 -16.74 63.04 -9.57
CA ASP A 150 -16.61 63.90 -10.77
C ASP A 150 -15.40 64.84 -10.71
N ALA A 151 -14.90 65.15 -9.51
CA ALA A 151 -13.68 65.95 -9.29
C ALA A 151 -12.36 65.14 -9.41
N ALA A 152 -12.42 63.87 -9.84
CA ALA A 152 -11.26 62.97 -9.89
C ALA A 152 -10.47 63.02 -11.22
N ASP A 153 -10.85 63.87 -12.18
CA ASP A 153 -9.97 64.19 -13.30
C ASP A 153 -8.88 65.17 -12.81
N GLY A 154 -7.86 64.62 -12.15
CA GLY A 154 -6.52 65.21 -12.05
C GLY A 154 -6.27 66.26 -10.97
N SER A 155 -6.28 65.90 -9.68
CA SER A 155 -5.45 66.63 -8.70
C SER A 155 -5.11 65.79 -7.47
N THR A 156 -3.85 65.36 -7.39
CA THR A 156 -3.20 65.17 -6.09
C THR A 156 -2.50 66.48 -5.76
N ILE A 157 -2.96 67.18 -4.73
CA ILE A 157 -2.29 68.40 -4.25
C ILE A 157 -0.97 67.96 -3.63
N ARG A 158 0.17 68.27 -4.27
CA ARG A 158 1.47 68.28 -3.58
C ARG A 158 1.75 69.72 -3.18
N ILE A 159 1.81 69.96 -1.87
CA ILE A 159 2.21 71.26 -1.32
C ILE A 159 3.73 71.28 -1.30
N ASN A 160 4.33 72.19 -2.06
CA ASN A 160 5.75 72.50 -1.99
C ASN A 160 5.89 74.02 -1.85
N GLY A 161 5.81 74.53 -0.62
CA GLY A 161 5.71 75.97 -0.36
C GLY A 161 4.45 76.62 -0.96
N ASP A 162 4.61 77.77 -1.62
CA ASP A 162 3.51 78.65 -2.10
C ASP A 162 3.03 78.40 -3.55
N THR A 163 3.40 77.28 -4.18
CA THR A 163 2.92 76.94 -5.55
C THR A 163 2.21 75.59 -5.60
N ILE A 164 1.05 75.56 -6.26
CA ILE A 164 0.23 74.37 -6.47
C ILE A 164 0.57 73.78 -7.85
N GLU A 165 1.39 72.73 -7.89
CA GLU A 165 1.60 71.96 -9.12
C GLU A 165 0.64 70.76 -9.17
N VAL A 166 -0.16 70.72 -10.24
CA VAL A 166 -1.14 69.67 -10.50
C VAL A 166 -0.45 68.49 -11.21
N GLY A 167 -0.09 67.46 -10.46
CA GLY A 167 0.41 66.20 -11.01
C GLY A 167 -0.69 65.35 -11.66
N LYS A 168 -0.40 64.74 -12.82
CA LYS A 168 -1.33 63.88 -13.57
C LYS A 168 -1.62 62.57 -12.82
N GLY A 169 -2.87 62.34 -12.41
CA GLY A 169 -3.34 61.05 -11.88
C GLY A 169 -3.40 59.97 -12.98
N VAL A 170 -3.50 58.70 -12.56
CA VAL A 170 -3.64 57.56 -13.50
C VAL A 170 -4.95 57.70 -14.27
N SER A 171 -4.86 57.83 -15.61
CA SER A 171 -6.05 57.89 -16.48
C SER A 171 -6.96 56.68 -16.25
N SER A 172 -8.28 56.87 -16.27
CA SER A 172 -9.29 55.80 -16.13
C SER A 172 -9.11 54.66 -17.14
N LYS A 173 -8.63 54.98 -18.36
CA LYS A 173 -8.27 53.98 -19.38
C LYS A 173 -7.08 53.12 -18.95
N ASN A 174 -6.07 53.73 -18.32
CA ASN A 174 -4.89 53.01 -17.83
C ASN A 174 -5.19 52.24 -16.53
N ALA A 175 -5.99 52.80 -15.62
CA ALA A 175 -6.43 52.12 -14.41
C ALA A 175 -7.25 50.86 -14.74
N ARG A 176 -8.15 50.93 -15.74
CA ARG A 176 -8.91 49.76 -16.20
C ARG A 176 -8.01 48.69 -16.82
N ARG A 177 -7.01 49.09 -17.61
CA ARG A 177 -6.02 48.16 -18.18
C ARG A 177 -5.16 47.49 -17.10
N VAL A 178 -4.69 48.28 -16.13
CA VAL A 178 -3.92 47.76 -14.97
C VAL A 178 -4.78 46.83 -14.13
N ALA A 179 -6.05 47.16 -13.89
CA ALA A 179 -6.97 46.28 -13.17
C ALA A 179 -7.20 44.95 -13.90
N VAL A 180 -7.34 44.95 -15.23
CA VAL A 180 -7.43 43.71 -16.02
C VAL A 180 -6.15 42.88 -15.87
N VAL A 181 -4.97 43.50 -16.00
CA VAL A 181 -3.68 42.80 -15.89
C VAL A 181 -3.49 42.22 -14.48
N ILE A 182 -3.76 42.99 -13.42
CA ILE A 182 -3.65 42.51 -12.04
C ILE A 182 -4.70 41.42 -11.76
N SER A 183 -5.94 41.59 -12.22
CA SER A 183 -6.99 40.57 -12.03
C SER A 183 -6.66 39.27 -12.74
N LEU A 184 -6.01 39.34 -13.90
CA LEU A 184 -5.54 38.18 -14.63
C LEU A 184 -4.34 37.52 -13.94
N ILE A 185 -3.36 38.29 -13.43
CA ILE A 185 -2.24 37.74 -12.65
C ILE A 185 -2.75 37.04 -11.39
N VAL A 186 -3.62 37.70 -10.62
CA VAL A 186 -4.25 37.13 -9.42
C VAL A 186 -5.08 35.90 -9.78
N GLY A 187 -5.87 35.95 -10.86
CA GLY A 187 -6.63 34.79 -11.34
C GLY A 187 -5.74 33.59 -11.67
N LEU A 188 -4.63 33.81 -12.39
CA LEU A 188 -3.67 32.75 -12.72
C LEU A 188 -2.98 32.18 -11.47
N MET A 189 -2.64 33.03 -10.49
CA MET A 189 -2.00 32.61 -9.24
C MET A 189 -2.95 31.82 -8.33
N PHE A 190 -4.20 32.25 -8.19
CA PHE A 190 -5.16 31.59 -7.29
C PHE A 190 -5.88 30.41 -7.94
N GLY A 191 -5.96 30.34 -9.27
CA GLY A 191 -6.55 29.19 -9.95
C GLY A 191 -5.75 27.91 -9.81
N SER A 192 -4.45 27.99 -9.53
CA SER A 192 -3.61 26.78 -9.41
C SER A 192 -4.03 25.90 -8.24
N GLN A 193 -4.67 26.47 -7.20
CA GLN A 193 -5.15 25.73 -6.03
C GLN A 193 -6.19 24.65 -6.36
N PHE A 194 -6.92 24.79 -7.47
CA PHE A 194 -7.95 23.83 -7.88
C PHE A 194 -7.42 22.69 -8.75
N ASN A 195 -6.14 22.72 -9.12
CA ASN A 195 -5.49 21.69 -9.92
C ASN A 195 -5.43 20.34 -9.19
N ALA A 196 -5.27 20.37 -7.86
CA ALA A 196 -5.12 19.17 -7.03
C ALA A 196 -6.39 18.31 -6.96
N ASN A 197 -7.59 18.91 -7.05
CA ASN A 197 -8.87 18.22 -6.76
C ASN A 197 -9.72 17.99 -8.03
N TRP A 198 -9.07 17.75 -9.16
CA TRP A 198 -9.73 17.51 -10.45
C TRP A 198 -10.69 16.30 -10.41
N SER A 199 -10.34 15.26 -9.64
CA SER A 199 -11.10 14.02 -9.48
C SER A 199 -12.47 14.27 -8.85
N GLU A 200 -12.54 15.06 -7.78
CA GLU A 200 -13.78 15.39 -7.07
C GLU A 200 -14.80 16.07 -8.00
N ILE A 201 -14.33 16.94 -8.90
CA ILE A 201 -15.21 17.64 -9.84
C ILE A 201 -15.70 16.69 -10.93
N LEU A 202 -14.85 15.82 -11.48
CA LEU A 202 -15.28 14.83 -12.48
C LEU A 202 -16.27 13.82 -11.89
N LEU A 203 -16.01 13.37 -10.66
CA LEU A 203 -16.90 12.47 -9.93
C LEU A 203 -18.26 13.12 -9.67
N MET A 204 -18.31 14.40 -9.27
CA MET A 204 -19.57 15.14 -9.09
C MET A 204 -20.42 15.15 -10.37
N PHE A 205 -19.82 15.36 -11.54
CA PHE A 205 -20.55 15.39 -12.81
C PHE A 205 -20.88 13.99 -13.37
N ASN A 206 -20.20 12.95 -12.90
CA ASN A 206 -20.43 11.55 -13.29
C ASN A 206 -20.97 10.69 -12.14
N ALA A 207 -21.66 11.33 -11.18
CA ALA A 207 -22.16 10.70 -9.97
C ALA A 207 -23.06 9.50 -10.28
N GLN A 208 -22.91 8.44 -9.48
CA GLN A 208 -23.77 7.25 -9.50
C GLN A 208 -24.57 7.16 -8.20
N SER A 209 -25.70 6.46 -8.25
CA SER A 209 -26.48 6.15 -7.06
C SER A 209 -25.92 4.87 -6.41
N PHE A 210 -25.84 4.88 -5.09
CA PHE A 210 -25.51 3.68 -4.31
C PHE A 210 -26.72 2.77 -4.10
N GLY A 211 -27.94 3.30 -4.23
CA GLY A 211 -29.17 2.55 -3.99
C GLY A 211 -29.51 2.45 -2.50
N THR A 212 -28.59 2.85 -1.62
CA THR A 212 -28.79 3.00 -0.18
C THR A 212 -28.75 4.47 0.23
N THR A 213 -29.62 4.83 1.17
CA THR A 213 -29.82 6.20 1.64
C THR A 213 -29.35 6.36 3.07
N ASP A 214 -28.84 7.54 3.41
CA ASP A 214 -28.41 7.85 4.75
C ASP A 214 -29.62 7.86 5.73
N PRO A 215 -29.51 7.26 6.93
CA PRO A 215 -30.63 7.20 7.88
C PRO A 215 -31.04 8.54 8.53
N GLN A 216 -30.29 9.63 8.30
CA GLN A 216 -30.50 10.90 8.99
C GLN A 216 -31.25 11.93 8.13
N PHE A 217 -30.90 12.05 6.86
CA PHE A 217 -31.47 12.99 5.89
C PHE A 217 -32.21 12.29 4.74
N GLY A 218 -32.08 10.98 4.56
CA GLY A 218 -32.76 10.21 3.52
C GLY A 218 -32.23 10.49 2.11
N ILE A 219 -30.97 10.87 1.99
CA ILE A 219 -30.27 11.18 0.75
C ILE A 219 -29.43 9.96 0.34
N ASP A 220 -29.39 9.64 -0.95
CA ASP A 220 -28.54 8.57 -1.48
C ASP A 220 -27.06 8.77 -1.08
N ASN A 221 -26.37 7.70 -0.69
CA ASN A 221 -24.97 7.76 -0.25
C ASN A 221 -24.04 8.32 -1.36
N GLY A 222 -24.43 8.21 -2.64
CA GLY A 222 -23.74 8.82 -3.78
C GLY A 222 -23.69 10.34 -3.75
N PHE A 223 -24.63 11.02 -3.07
CA PHE A 223 -24.51 12.46 -2.83
C PHE A 223 -23.27 12.77 -2.00
N TYR A 224 -23.00 11.98 -0.95
CA TYR A 224 -21.87 12.21 -0.05
C TYR A 224 -20.55 11.84 -0.71
N VAL A 225 -20.51 10.71 -1.43
CA VAL A 225 -19.30 10.21 -2.09
C VAL A 225 -18.91 11.05 -3.31
N PHE A 226 -19.87 11.46 -4.15
CA PHE A 226 -19.57 12.13 -5.43
C PHE A 226 -19.85 13.63 -5.43
N VAL A 227 -20.98 14.07 -4.86
CA VAL A 227 -21.50 15.42 -5.07
C VAL A 227 -21.01 16.42 -4.02
N LEU A 228 -21.03 16.02 -2.74
CA LEU A 228 -20.70 16.88 -1.61
C LEU A 228 -19.26 17.42 -1.65
N PRO A 229 -18.21 16.62 -1.98
CA PRO A 229 -16.84 17.14 -2.12
C PRO A 229 -16.75 18.21 -3.22
N GLY A 230 -17.30 17.92 -4.40
CA GLY A 230 -17.36 18.86 -5.52
C GLY A 230 -18.12 20.16 -5.18
N LEU A 231 -19.26 20.07 -4.47
CA LEU A 231 -20.02 21.24 -4.02
C LEU A 231 -19.22 22.10 -3.03
N LYS A 232 -18.48 21.49 -2.11
CA LYS A 232 -17.61 22.21 -1.17
C LYS A 232 -16.48 22.93 -1.90
N LEU A 233 -15.85 22.29 -2.89
CA LEU A 233 -14.85 22.94 -3.73
C LEU A 233 -15.43 24.15 -4.46
N ILE A 234 -16.61 24.01 -5.06
CA ILE A 234 -17.31 25.12 -5.72
C ILE A 234 -17.62 26.23 -4.70
N MET A 235 -18.05 25.90 -3.50
CA MET A 235 -18.39 26.89 -2.48
C MET A 235 -17.16 27.62 -1.91
N SER A 236 -16.05 26.91 -1.77
CA SER A 236 -14.72 27.47 -1.48
C SER A 236 -14.29 28.45 -2.58
N ALA A 237 -14.42 28.03 -3.84
CA ALA A 237 -14.13 28.84 -5.02
C ALA A 237 -14.97 30.12 -5.07
N VAL A 238 -16.29 30.02 -4.84
CA VAL A 238 -17.19 31.18 -4.75
C VAL A 238 -16.79 32.12 -3.62
N SER A 239 -16.43 31.59 -2.45
CA SER A 239 -16.03 32.41 -1.31
C SER A 239 -14.74 33.20 -1.60
N LEU A 240 -13.76 32.56 -2.24
CA LEU A 240 -12.51 33.19 -2.66
C LEU A 240 -12.74 34.23 -3.77
N LEU A 241 -13.61 33.94 -4.75
CA LEU A 241 -14.04 34.90 -5.78
C LEU A 241 -14.63 36.18 -5.16
N LEU A 242 -15.54 36.02 -4.20
CA LEU A 242 -16.17 37.15 -3.52
C LEU A 242 -15.18 37.95 -2.68
N LEU A 243 -14.24 37.27 -2.01
CA LEU A 243 -13.15 37.91 -1.26
C LEU A 243 -12.22 38.72 -2.18
N ALA A 244 -11.83 38.14 -3.32
CA ALA A 244 -11.09 38.87 -4.35
C ALA A 244 -11.86 40.10 -4.83
N GLY A 245 -13.18 39.98 -5.04
CA GLY A 245 -14.07 41.10 -5.36
C GLY A 245 -13.99 42.26 -4.36
N ILE A 246 -13.92 41.96 -3.05
CA ILE A 246 -13.71 42.95 -1.98
C ILE A 246 -12.34 43.63 -2.13
N ILE A 247 -11.27 42.84 -2.29
CA ILE A 247 -9.90 43.35 -2.39
C ILE A 247 -9.76 44.26 -3.62
N PHE A 248 -10.23 43.81 -4.79
CA PHE A 248 -10.22 44.61 -6.02
C PHE A 248 -11.03 45.90 -5.88
N SER A 249 -12.18 45.83 -5.19
CA SER A 249 -12.98 47.02 -4.89
C SER A 249 -12.17 48.02 -4.06
N ILE A 250 -11.55 47.58 -2.97
CA ILE A 250 -10.76 48.44 -2.08
C ILE A 250 -9.58 49.06 -2.82
N VAL A 251 -8.76 48.24 -3.48
CA VAL A 251 -7.57 48.70 -4.22
C VAL A 251 -7.96 49.72 -5.29
N THR A 252 -9.01 49.44 -6.07
CA THR A 252 -9.44 50.35 -7.14
C THR A 252 -9.99 51.66 -6.57
N HIS A 253 -10.74 51.62 -5.47
CA HIS A 253 -11.20 52.84 -4.80
C HIS A 253 -10.06 53.65 -4.19
N VAL A 254 -9.00 53.02 -3.70
CA VAL A 254 -7.79 53.73 -3.25
C VAL A 254 -7.09 54.41 -4.44
N MET A 255 -6.88 53.69 -5.55
CA MET A 255 -6.21 54.23 -6.74
C MET A 255 -6.99 55.37 -7.42
N MET A 256 -8.32 55.25 -7.50
CA MET A 256 -9.20 56.25 -8.13
C MET A 256 -9.58 57.40 -7.19
N GLY A 257 -9.04 57.41 -5.95
CA GLY A 257 -9.31 58.45 -4.96
C GLY A 257 -10.74 58.43 -4.40
N GLY A 258 -11.43 57.29 -4.48
CA GLY A 258 -12.67 57.00 -3.77
C GLY A 258 -12.47 56.70 -2.28
N ILE A 259 -11.25 56.26 -1.90
CA ILE A 259 -10.69 56.18 -0.55
C ILE A 259 -9.43 57.03 -0.54
N ARG A 260 -9.40 58.11 0.26
CA ARG A 260 -8.21 58.98 0.38
C ARG A 260 -7.76 59.09 1.83
N ILE A 261 -6.44 59.11 2.03
CA ILE A 261 -5.83 59.46 3.32
C ILE A 261 -5.54 60.96 3.29
N THR A 262 -6.24 61.76 4.10
CA THR A 262 -6.08 63.22 4.14
C THR A 262 -5.40 63.66 5.44
N MET A 263 -4.46 64.61 5.35
CA MET A 263 -3.88 65.21 6.57
C MET A 263 -4.99 65.98 7.32
N PRO A 264 -5.07 65.87 8.66
CA PRO A 264 -6.11 66.49 9.46
C PRO A 264 -5.86 68.00 9.58
N VAL A 265 -6.14 68.77 8.53
CA VAL A 265 -6.11 70.24 8.55
C VAL A 265 -7.56 70.73 8.42
N HIS A 266 -8.00 71.64 9.31
CA HIS A 266 -9.37 72.16 9.41
C HIS A 266 -10.48 71.13 9.74
N GLY A 267 -10.24 70.21 10.70
CA GLY A 267 -11.30 69.34 11.21
C GLY A 267 -11.84 68.29 10.21
N ARG A 268 -11.12 68.01 9.12
CA ARG A 268 -11.40 66.91 8.16
C ARG A 268 -10.68 65.62 8.58
N GLY A 269 -11.26 64.46 8.28
CA GLY A 269 -10.86 63.15 8.84
C GLY A 269 -9.54 62.63 8.26
N LEU A 270 -8.98 61.57 8.85
CA LEU A 270 -7.79 60.88 8.31
C LEU A 270 -8.11 60.08 7.03
N PHE A 271 -9.35 59.57 6.90
CA PHE A 271 -9.83 58.83 5.73
C PHE A 271 -11.11 59.47 5.20
N HIS A 272 -11.19 59.70 3.89
CA HIS A 272 -12.41 60.11 3.20
C HIS A 272 -12.83 58.99 2.23
N ILE A 273 -14.00 58.38 2.47
CA ILE A 273 -14.54 57.29 1.67
C ILE A 273 -15.90 57.69 1.09
N THR A 274 -16.00 57.71 -0.24
CA THR A 274 -17.22 58.13 -0.95
C THR A 274 -18.41 57.21 -0.67
N LYS A 275 -19.64 57.75 -0.73
CA LYS A 275 -20.89 56.97 -0.59
C LYS A 275 -20.98 55.78 -1.55
N ARG A 276 -20.48 55.94 -2.79
CA ARG A 276 -20.51 54.88 -3.80
C ARG A 276 -19.50 53.76 -3.49
N ALA A 277 -18.31 54.09 -2.99
CA ALA A 277 -17.30 53.12 -2.54
C ALA A 277 -17.80 52.28 -1.36
N ARG A 278 -18.43 52.93 -0.37
CA ARG A 278 -19.04 52.25 0.79
C ARG A 278 -20.15 51.29 0.38
N ARG A 279 -21.00 51.70 -0.57
CA ARG A 279 -22.06 50.83 -1.12
C ARG A 279 -21.50 49.58 -1.78
N GLN A 280 -20.48 49.74 -2.62
CA GLN A 280 -19.88 48.61 -3.29
C GLN A 280 -19.22 47.63 -2.30
N ILE A 281 -18.39 48.12 -1.37
CA ILE A 281 -17.70 47.27 -0.37
C ILE A 281 -18.72 46.58 0.54
N GLY A 282 -19.77 47.29 0.98
CA GLY A 282 -20.83 46.72 1.81
C GLY A 282 -21.62 45.60 1.10
N ILE A 283 -21.90 45.75 -0.21
CA ILE A 283 -22.57 44.70 -0.99
C ILE A 283 -21.67 43.46 -1.14
N TRP A 284 -20.39 43.64 -1.47
CA TRP A 284 -19.46 42.52 -1.57
C TRP A 284 -19.30 41.78 -0.23
N LEU A 285 -19.24 42.52 0.88
CA LEU A 285 -19.21 41.92 2.22
C LEU A 285 -20.47 41.10 2.51
N MET A 286 -21.66 41.62 2.19
CA MET A 286 -22.92 40.87 2.39
C MET A 286 -22.96 39.59 1.56
N LEU A 287 -22.55 39.64 0.29
CA LEU A 287 -22.47 38.45 -0.57
C LEU A 287 -21.47 37.43 -0.03
N ASN A 288 -20.30 37.88 0.43
CA ASN A 288 -19.28 37.02 1.01
C ASN A 288 -19.77 36.35 2.30
N MET A 289 -20.48 37.07 3.17
CA MET A 289 -21.08 36.51 4.38
C MET A 289 -22.22 35.54 4.07
N PHE A 290 -23.01 35.77 3.03
CA PHE A 290 -24.02 34.82 2.56
C PHE A 290 -23.39 33.53 2.01
N ALA A 291 -22.30 33.65 1.25
CA ALA A 291 -21.52 32.51 0.79
C ALA A 291 -20.95 31.73 1.99
N TRP A 292 -20.37 32.42 2.97
CA TRP A 292 -19.86 31.76 4.17
C TRP A 292 -20.95 31.02 4.96
N ALA A 293 -22.15 31.61 5.08
CA ALA A 293 -23.31 30.95 5.68
C ALA A 293 -23.79 29.72 4.90
N THR A 294 -23.80 29.79 3.56
CA THR A 294 -24.16 28.64 2.70
C THR A 294 -23.16 27.50 2.86
N ASN A 295 -21.87 27.82 2.97
CA ASN A 295 -20.82 26.85 3.22
C ASN A 295 -20.99 26.15 4.59
N GLN A 296 -21.42 26.87 5.63
CA GLN A 296 -21.75 26.27 6.93
C GLN A 296 -22.91 25.26 6.81
N VAL A 297 -23.98 25.61 6.07
CA VAL A 297 -25.12 24.71 5.85
C VAL A 297 -24.70 23.46 5.08
N LEU A 298 -23.88 23.59 4.03
CA LEU A 298 -23.33 22.44 3.31
C LEU A 298 -22.45 21.57 4.22
N GLY A 299 -21.74 22.17 5.17
CA GLY A 299 -20.92 21.46 6.16
C GLY A 299 -21.71 20.49 7.06
N VAL A 300 -23.02 20.70 7.22
CA VAL A 300 -23.89 19.83 8.03
C VAL A 300 -23.84 18.37 7.57
N PHE A 301 -23.82 18.13 6.25
CA PHE A 301 -23.80 16.78 5.69
C PHE A 301 -22.51 16.03 6.02
N SER A 302 -21.40 16.74 6.22
CA SER A 302 -20.10 16.13 6.52
C SER A 302 -20.00 15.60 7.94
N HIS A 303 -20.90 16.00 8.84
CA HIS A 303 -20.96 15.39 10.15
C HIS A 303 -21.27 13.88 10.10
N LEU A 304 -21.84 13.38 9.00
CA LEU A 304 -22.07 11.95 8.84
C LEU A 304 -20.81 11.16 8.47
N THR A 305 -19.76 11.80 7.99
CA THR A 305 -18.52 11.13 7.56
C THR A 305 -17.31 11.49 8.43
N GLN A 306 -17.51 12.37 9.41
CA GLN A 306 -16.47 12.79 10.34
C GLN A 306 -16.16 11.71 11.36
N GLU A 307 -14.87 11.47 11.57
CA GLU A 307 -14.36 10.58 12.60
C GLU A 307 -14.62 11.16 14.00
N GLY A 308 -15.29 10.37 14.84
CA GLY A 308 -15.55 10.69 16.25
C GLY A 308 -14.66 9.89 17.19
N SER A 309 -14.85 10.06 18.50
CA SER A 309 -14.00 9.38 19.51
C SER A 309 -14.24 7.88 19.64
N ARG A 310 -15.35 7.36 19.11
CA ARG A 310 -15.74 5.94 19.24
C ARG A 310 -16.22 5.35 17.92
N ILE A 311 -17.00 6.14 17.18
CA ILE A 311 -17.56 5.77 15.88
C ILE A 311 -17.35 6.93 14.91
N THR A 312 -17.28 6.62 13.62
CA THR A 312 -17.40 7.62 12.56
C THR A 312 -18.87 7.93 12.30
N GLY A 313 -19.17 9.23 12.16
CA GLY A 313 -20.51 9.74 11.87
C GLY A 313 -21.15 10.52 13.01
N ALA A 314 -22.37 11.00 12.78
CA ALA A 314 -23.02 11.93 13.69
C ALA A 314 -23.57 11.22 14.93
N THR A 315 -23.07 11.58 16.10
CA THR A 315 -23.57 11.12 17.41
C THR A 315 -24.85 11.85 17.84
N TYR A 316 -25.43 11.43 18.96
CA TYR A 316 -26.62 12.09 19.52
C TYR A 316 -26.43 13.60 19.71
N THR A 317 -25.29 14.01 20.27
CA THR A 317 -24.96 15.42 20.48
C THR A 317 -24.80 16.16 19.17
N THR A 318 -24.20 15.52 18.16
CA THR A 318 -24.08 16.14 16.83
C THR A 318 -25.44 16.42 16.21
N VAL A 319 -26.36 15.45 16.26
CA VAL A 319 -27.70 15.60 15.66
C VAL A 319 -28.59 16.58 16.43
N ASN A 320 -28.56 16.55 17.77
CA ASN A 320 -29.47 17.34 18.59
C ASN A 320 -28.91 18.70 19.04
N ALA A 321 -27.59 18.93 18.94
CA ALA A 321 -26.96 20.20 19.30
C ALA A 321 -26.23 20.81 18.10
N THR A 322 -25.22 20.13 17.56
CA THR A 322 -24.30 20.71 16.57
C THR A 322 -25.02 21.10 15.28
N ILE A 323 -25.84 20.21 14.70
CA ILE A 323 -26.56 20.49 13.44
C ILE A 323 -27.51 21.68 13.57
N PRO A 324 -28.42 21.74 14.58
CA PRO A 324 -29.26 22.92 14.80
C PRO A 324 -28.45 24.21 15.05
N VAL A 325 -27.37 24.11 15.83
CA VAL A 325 -26.48 25.26 16.09
C VAL A 325 -25.87 25.79 14.80
N THR A 326 -25.43 24.92 13.88
CA THR A 326 -24.87 25.34 12.58
C THR A 326 -25.88 26.14 11.76
N PHE A 327 -27.17 25.76 11.74
CA PHE A 327 -28.21 26.56 11.06
C PHE A 327 -28.43 27.92 11.72
N ILE A 328 -28.44 27.99 13.06
CA ILE A 328 -28.54 29.25 13.79
C ILE A 328 -27.32 30.14 13.52
N MET A 329 -26.13 29.54 13.47
CA MET A 329 -24.87 30.21 13.14
C MET A 329 -24.84 30.75 11.72
N ALA A 330 -25.39 30.01 10.75
CA ALA A 330 -25.56 30.49 9.39
C ALA A 330 -26.49 31.71 9.35
N ALA A 331 -27.59 31.69 10.10
CA ALA A 331 -28.48 32.84 10.22
C ALA A 331 -27.81 34.05 10.87
N ILE A 332 -27.08 33.86 11.99
CA ILE A 332 -26.31 34.91 12.66
C ILE A 332 -25.27 35.51 11.71
N THR A 333 -24.60 34.66 10.93
CA THR A 333 -23.61 35.07 9.92
C THR A 333 -24.22 35.99 8.87
N VAL A 334 -25.39 35.62 8.31
CA VAL A 334 -26.10 36.46 7.35
C VAL A 334 -26.53 37.77 7.99
N ILE A 335 -27.10 37.74 9.19
CA ILE A 335 -27.52 38.93 9.94
C ILE A 335 -26.32 39.85 10.20
N LEU A 336 -25.19 39.31 10.63
CA LEU A 336 -23.96 40.06 10.86
C LEU A 336 -23.47 40.70 9.56
N GLY A 337 -23.46 39.95 8.46
CA GLY A 337 -23.11 40.46 7.14
C GLY A 337 -24.00 41.62 6.70
N VAL A 338 -25.32 41.51 6.92
CA VAL A 338 -26.28 42.59 6.62
C VAL A 338 -26.06 43.80 7.53
N ILE A 339 -25.88 43.61 8.83
CA ILE A 339 -25.64 44.70 9.79
C ILE A 339 -24.35 45.45 9.43
N LEU A 340 -23.26 44.72 9.19
CA LEU A 340 -21.96 45.31 8.82
C LEU A 340 -22.04 45.97 7.44
N GLY A 341 -22.64 45.32 6.45
CA GLY A 341 -22.84 45.87 5.12
C GLY A 341 -23.66 47.16 5.14
N VAL A 342 -24.80 47.17 5.85
CA VAL A 342 -25.64 48.36 6.02
C VAL A 342 -24.93 49.45 6.82
N TRP A 343 -24.17 49.08 7.86
CA TRP A 343 -23.37 50.04 8.61
C TRP A 343 -22.29 50.69 7.75
N ILE A 344 -21.56 49.93 6.93
CA ILE A 344 -20.59 50.50 5.96
C ILE A 344 -21.33 51.48 5.03
N MET A 345 -22.50 51.11 4.52
CA MET A 345 -23.31 51.94 3.62
C MET A 345 -23.86 53.24 4.24
N LYS A 346 -24.29 53.20 5.50
CA LYS A 346 -24.99 54.31 6.18
C LYS A 346 -24.14 55.12 7.16
N SER A 347 -22.97 54.63 7.57
CA SER A 347 -22.14 55.29 8.59
C SER A 347 -21.67 56.68 8.13
N HIS A 348 -22.07 57.73 8.84
CA HIS A 348 -21.57 59.10 8.64
C HIS A 348 -20.25 59.35 9.38
N ALA A 349 -19.76 58.40 10.16
CA ALA A 349 -18.54 58.52 10.95
C ALA A 349 -17.24 58.68 10.13
N LEU A 350 -17.34 58.39 8.83
CA LEU A 350 -16.26 58.55 7.85
C LEU A 350 -16.38 59.87 7.05
N GLU A 351 -17.43 60.66 7.29
CA GLU A 351 -17.69 61.95 6.62
C GLU A 351 -18.26 62.99 7.60
N GLY A 352 -17.44 63.98 7.99
CA GLY A 352 -17.93 65.13 8.76
C GLY A 352 -16.84 66.13 9.14
N GLN A 353 -17.16 67.43 9.03
CA GLN A 353 -16.40 68.53 9.63
C GLN A 353 -16.74 68.56 11.12
N ALA A 354 -15.91 67.97 11.98
CA ALA A 354 -16.08 68.01 13.43
C ALA A 354 -14.75 68.33 14.13
N PRO A 355 -14.75 69.10 15.23
CA PRO A 355 -13.54 69.41 16.00
C PRO A 355 -12.87 68.13 16.52
N ILE A 356 -11.53 68.13 16.58
CA ILE A 356 -10.69 66.96 16.96
C ILE A 356 -11.12 66.35 18.31
N ALA A 357 -11.58 67.17 19.26
CA ALA A 357 -12.03 66.74 20.59
C ALA A 357 -13.36 65.95 20.59
N VAL A 358 -14.28 66.23 19.67
CA VAL A 358 -15.58 65.53 19.57
C VAL A 358 -15.44 64.20 18.80
N ARG A 359 -14.41 64.13 17.93
CA ARG A 359 -14.13 63.01 17.03
C ARG A 359 -13.76 61.70 17.69
N ALA A 360 -12.96 61.71 18.75
CA ALA A 360 -12.63 60.47 19.46
C ALA A 360 -13.92 59.84 20.01
N SER A 361 -14.82 60.67 20.57
CA SER A 361 -16.10 60.22 21.11
C SER A 361 -17.13 59.79 20.05
N GLU A 362 -17.20 60.49 18.90
CA GLU A 362 -18.11 60.16 17.79
C GLU A 362 -17.62 58.96 16.96
N ALA A 363 -16.31 58.84 16.75
CA ALA A 363 -15.71 57.66 16.12
C ALA A 363 -15.91 56.42 16.99
N LEU A 364 -15.68 56.51 18.32
CA LEU A 364 -16.00 55.42 19.25
C LEU A 364 -17.50 55.06 19.24
N LYS A 365 -18.40 56.06 19.20
CA LYS A 365 -19.86 55.83 19.10
C LYS A 365 -20.28 55.17 17.79
N ALA A 366 -19.59 55.47 16.69
CA ALA A 366 -19.92 54.91 15.39
C ALA A 366 -19.40 53.48 15.18
N TRP A 367 -18.20 53.19 15.70
CA TRP A 367 -17.64 51.84 15.75
C TRP A 367 -18.34 50.97 16.80
N LYS A 368 -19.11 51.56 17.72
CA LYS A 368 -19.93 50.83 18.67
C LYS A 368 -20.83 49.80 17.98
N VAL A 369 -21.49 50.13 16.87
CA VAL A 369 -22.41 49.19 16.18
C VAL A 369 -21.68 47.96 15.63
N PRO A 370 -20.65 48.07 14.77
CA PRO A 370 -19.94 46.90 14.26
C PRO A 370 -19.20 46.17 15.38
N THR A 371 -18.58 46.86 16.33
CA THR A 371 -17.89 46.22 17.46
C THR A 371 -18.86 45.44 18.33
N VAL A 372 -20.03 46.00 18.67
CA VAL A 372 -21.04 45.29 19.46
C VAL A 372 -21.66 44.16 18.65
N ALA A 373 -21.95 44.34 17.37
CA ALA A 373 -22.51 43.28 16.53
C ALA A 373 -21.55 42.09 16.40
N ILE A 374 -20.26 42.36 16.12
CA ILE A 374 -19.21 41.35 16.04
C ILE A 374 -19.01 40.70 17.41
N ALA A 375 -18.84 41.48 18.48
CA ALA A 375 -18.67 40.93 19.83
C ALA A 375 -19.86 40.08 20.26
N SER A 376 -21.09 40.51 19.97
CA SER A 376 -22.30 39.75 20.29
C SER A 376 -22.38 38.46 19.46
N ALA A 377 -22.11 38.53 18.16
CA ALA A 377 -22.09 37.35 17.30
C ALA A 377 -21.02 36.35 17.74
N ILE A 378 -19.82 36.81 18.14
CA ILE A 378 -18.75 35.97 18.66
C ILE A 378 -19.15 35.33 19.99
N VAL A 379 -19.71 36.10 20.92
CA VAL A 379 -20.15 35.57 22.23
C VAL A 379 -21.26 34.54 22.05
N VAL A 380 -22.28 34.85 21.25
CA VAL A 380 -23.39 33.91 20.96
C VAL A 380 -22.84 32.69 20.23
N SER A 381 -21.95 32.87 19.25
CA SER A 381 -21.29 31.77 18.55
C SER A 381 -20.56 30.85 19.52
N LEU A 382 -19.71 31.41 20.38
CA LEU A 382 -18.91 30.64 21.33
C LEU A 382 -19.81 29.85 22.29
N VAL A 383 -20.88 30.48 22.79
CA VAL A 383 -21.85 29.81 23.66
C VAL A 383 -22.56 28.68 22.93
N LEU A 384 -23.02 28.91 21.70
CA LEU A 384 -23.76 27.91 20.93
C LEU A 384 -22.87 26.76 20.45
N THR A 385 -21.63 27.01 20.03
CA THR A 385 -20.75 25.97 19.48
C THR A 385 -19.97 25.20 20.54
N VAL A 386 -19.64 25.84 21.68
CA VAL A 386 -18.84 25.21 22.74
C VAL A 386 -19.72 24.83 23.92
N ALA A 387 -20.42 25.80 24.51
CA ALA A 387 -21.13 25.57 25.78
C ALA A 387 -22.34 24.65 25.60
N TRP A 388 -23.17 24.87 24.58
CA TRP A 388 -24.40 24.09 24.40
C TRP A 388 -24.16 22.59 24.15
N PRO A 389 -23.31 22.16 23.18
CA PRO A 389 -22.99 20.74 22.99
C PRO A 389 -22.33 20.13 24.22
N MET A 390 -21.45 20.86 24.91
CA MET A 390 -20.80 20.38 26.12
C MET A 390 -21.80 20.14 27.26
N LEU A 391 -22.74 21.05 27.48
CA LEU A 391 -23.79 20.90 28.50
C LEU A 391 -24.69 19.70 28.17
N LEU A 392 -25.09 19.56 26.90
CA LEU A 392 -25.92 18.45 26.46
C LEU A 392 -25.19 17.11 26.59
N GLN A 393 -23.91 17.04 26.18
CA GLN A 393 -23.07 15.86 26.35
C GLN A 393 -22.91 15.51 27.84
N ARG A 394 -22.57 16.48 28.68
CA ARG A 394 -22.26 16.25 30.10
C ARG A 394 -23.48 15.85 30.93
N PHE A 395 -24.62 16.52 30.73
CA PHE A 395 -25.78 16.37 31.60
C PHE A 395 -26.85 15.42 31.06
N ARG A 396 -26.88 15.16 29.74
CA ARG A 396 -27.90 14.30 29.12
C ARG A 396 -27.32 13.03 28.50
N VAL A 397 -26.23 13.13 27.75
CA VAL A 397 -25.64 11.98 27.03
C VAL A 397 -24.78 11.14 27.96
N ASN A 398 -23.75 11.69 28.59
CA ASN A 398 -22.82 10.91 29.42
C ASN A 398 -23.50 10.06 30.50
N PRO A 399 -24.55 10.53 31.22
CA PRO A 399 -25.26 9.70 32.20
C PRO A 399 -26.06 8.55 31.59
N ASN A 400 -26.49 8.68 30.33
CA ASN A 400 -27.37 7.73 29.62
C ASN A 400 -26.77 7.33 28.26
N ALA A 401 -25.44 7.24 28.17
CA ALA A 401 -24.74 7.23 26.88
C ALA A 401 -25.10 6.00 26.03
N GLN A 402 -25.24 4.83 26.67
CA GLN A 402 -25.63 3.60 26.00
C GLN A 402 -26.99 3.74 25.29
N GLU A 403 -28.01 4.26 25.97
CA GLU A 403 -29.34 4.45 25.39
C GLU A 403 -29.33 5.53 24.31
N MET A 404 -28.73 6.68 24.60
CA MET A 404 -28.78 7.86 23.73
C MET A 404 -27.93 7.71 22.47
N GLU A 405 -26.83 6.96 22.52
CA GLU A 405 -25.93 6.72 21.39
C GLU A 405 -26.26 5.44 20.61
N SER A 406 -27.06 4.51 21.18
CA SER A 406 -27.40 3.21 20.58
C SER A 406 -27.81 3.30 19.11
N THR A 407 -28.73 4.22 18.77
CA THR A 407 -29.22 4.38 17.39
C THR A 407 -28.12 4.79 16.42
N TYR A 408 -27.20 5.66 16.85
CA TYR A 408 -26.11 6.14 16.00
C TYR A 408 -24.99 5.12 15.87
N ILE A 409 -24.74 4.35 16.94
CA ILE A 409 -23.85 3.19 16.91
C ILE A 409 -24.39 2.13 15.96
N GLN A 410 -25.70 1.81 16.01
CA GLN A 410 -26.29 0.83 15.10
C GLN A 410 -26.16 1.27 13.63
N ARG A 411 -26.43 2.55 13.32
CA ARG A 411 -26.22 3.10 11.98
C ARG A 411 -24.78 2.95 11.51
N ASN A 412 -23.82 3.16 12.41
CA ASN A 412 -22.40 2.98 12.11
C ASN A 412 -22.02 1.50 11.91
N ILE A 413 -22.55 0.58 12.72
CA ILE A 413 -22.35 -0.86 12.52
C ILE A 413 -22.89 -1.30 11.16
N ASP A 414 -24.14 -0.94 10.85
CA ASP A 414 -24.80 -1.34 9.61
C ASP A 414 -24.08 -0.75 8.39
N ALA A 415 -23.75 0.56 8.44
CA ALA A 415 -23.03 1.24 7.35
C ALA A 415 -21.60 0.74 7.17
N THR A 416 -20.86 0.44 8.25
CA THR A 416 -19.50 -0.10 8.16
C THR A 416 -19.54 -1.50 7.56
N ARG A 417 -20.48 -2.35 8.01
CA ARG A 417 -20.63 -3.70 7.47
C ARG A 417 -21.01 -3.67 6.00
N GLU A 418 -21.88 -2.76 5.58
CA GLU A 418 -22.18 -2.58 4.16
C GLU A 418 -20.95 -2.04 3.40
N ALA A 419 -20.36 -0.92 3.80
CA ALA A 419 -19.30 -0.23 3.08
C ALA A 419 -17.99 -1.02 2.93
N TYR A 420 -17.75 -2.02 3.77
CA TYR A 420 -16.59 -2.92 3.70
C TYR A 420 -16.93 -4.36 3.25
N GLY A 421 -18.18 -4.65 2.91
CA GLY A 421 -18.60 -5.98 2.44
C GLY A 421 -18.66 -7.05 3.53
N LEU A 422 -18.92 -6.65 4.79
CA LEU A 422 -19.04 -7.52 5.96
C LEU A 422 -20.50 -7.83 6.34
N ASN A 423 -21.47 -7.36 5.55
CA ASN A 423 -22.90 -7.61 5.76
C ASN A 423 -23.29 -9.08 5.49
N ASN A 424 -22.51 -9.79 4.66
CA ASN A 424 -22.78 -11.18 4.26
C ASN A 424 -21.86 -12.21 4.93
N VAL A 425 -21.20 -11.85 6.04
CA VAL A 425 -20.38 -12.80 6.82
C VAL A 425 -21.28 -13.89 7.40
N LYS A 426 -20.98 -15.15 7.07
CA LYS A 426 -21.65 -16.33 7.64
C LYS A 426 -20.99 -16.68 8.96
N THR A 427 -21.69 -16.43 10.06
CA THR A 427 -21.22 -16.74 11.40
C THR A 427 -21.76 -18.08 11.88
N GLU A 428 -20.89 -18.96 12.36
CA GLU A 428 -21.24 -20.28 12.88
C GLU A 428 -20.54 -20.50 14.23
N GLN A 429 -21.22 -21.12 15.19
CA GLN A 429 -20.55 -21.55 16.43
C GLN A 429 -19.77 -22.84 16.16
N TYR A 430 -18.49 -22.84 16.52
CA TYR A 430 -17.59 -23.98 16.34
C TYR A 430 -17.18 -24.56 17.69
N GLN A 431 -17.72 -25.74 18.02
CA GLN A 431 -17.35 -26.49 19.22
C GLN A 431 -16.15 -27.39 18.89
N ALA A 432 -14.96 -26.86 19.10
CA ALA A 432 -13.72 -27.59 18.89
C ALA A 432 -13.50 -28.65 19.98
N THR A 433 -13.17 -29.88 19.57
CA THR A 433 -12.56 -30.87 20.47
C THR A 433 -11.07 -30.59 20.65
N THR A 434 -10.54 -30.95 21.82
CA THR A 434 -9.11 -30.89 22.14
C THR A 434 -8.49 -32.27 22.31
N GLU A 435 -9.29 -33.34 22.20
CA GLU A 435 -8.84 -34.73 22.29
C GLU A 435 -8.74 -35.34 20.89
N GLY A 436 -7.53 -35.73 20.49
CA GLY A 436 -7.29 -36.37 19.19
C GLY A 436 -7.68 -37.84 19.24
N GLU A 437 -8.58 -38.25 18.35
CA GLU A 437 -8.95 -39.66 18.18
C GLU A 437 -8.23 -40.27 16.95
N ALA A 438 -7.93 -41.56 17.02
CA ALA A 438 -7.34 -42.27 15.89
C ALA A 438 -8.31 -42.26 14.70
N GLY A 439 -7.81 -41.88 13.52
CA GLY A 439 -8.60 -41.75 12.30
C GLY A 439 -9.39 -40.45 12.18
N ALA A 440 -9.23 -39.48 13.08
CA ALA A 440 -10.04 -38.27 13.12
C ALA A 440 -9.92 -37.38 11.85
N LEU A 441 -8.86 -37.53 11.05
CA LEU A 441 -8.67 -36.74 9.83
C LEU A 441 -9.19 -37.44 8.56
N ALA A 442 -9.77 -38.64 8.66
CA ALA A 442 -10.24 -39.39 7.48
C ALA A 442 -11.26 -38.61 6.64
N ASP A 443 -12.18 -37.90 7.30
CA ASP A 443 -13.21 -37.09 6.63
C ASP A 443 -12.64 -35.81 6.00
N SER A 444 -11.44 -35.40 6.38
CA SER A 444 -10.74 -34.21 5.87
C SER A 444 -9.43 -34.56 5.16
N ALA A 445 -9.30 -35.80 4.69
CA ALA A 445 -8.04 -36.31 4.13
C ALA A 445 -7.53 -35.48 2.94
N GLU A 446 -8.42 -34.97 2.09
CA GLU A 446 -8.05 -34.11 0.97
C GLU A 446 -7.49 -32.75 1.42
N SER A 447 -8.01 -32.19 2.52
CA SER A 447 -7.47 -30.95 3.10
C SER A 447 -6.11 -31.20 3.76
N THR A 448 -5.99 -32.32 4.48
CA THR A 448 -4.72 -32.73 5.10
C THR A 448 -3.62 -32.95 4.05
N ALA A 449 -3.97 -33.54 2.92
CA ALA A 449 -3.04 -33.73 1.79
C ALA A 449 -2.54 -32.42 1.18
N GLN A 450 -3.23 -31.29 1.38
CA GLN A 450 -2.85 -30.00 0.79
C GLN A 450 -2.24 -29.01 1.79
N ILE A 451 -1.99 -29.44 3.04
CA ILE A 451 -1.33 -28.58 4.04
C ILE A 451 0.03 -28.16 3.50
N ARG A 452 0.19 -26.85 3.29
CA ARG A 452 1.42 -26.29 2.74
C ARG A 452 2.56 -26.40 3.76
N LEU A 453 3.61 -27.09 3.37
CA LEU A 453 4.88 -27.17 4.11
C LEU A 453 5.86 -26.09 3.66
N LEU A 454 5.83 -25.69 2.39
CA LEU A 454 6.68 -24.64 1.85
C LEU A 454 6.20 -23.25 2.28
N ASP A 455 6.98 -22.58 3.13
CA ASP A 455 6.71 -21.21 3.55
C ASP A 455 7.25 -20.22 2.51
N PRO A 456 6.39 -19.45 1.80
CA PRO A 456 6.82 -18.51 0.77
C PRO A 456 7.78 -17.41 1.25
N GLN A 457 7.79 -17.09 2.55
CA GLN A 457 8.72 -16.09 3.12
C GLN A 457 10.11 -16.66 3.40
N ILE A 458 10.22 -17.97 3.62
CA ILE A 458 11.49 -18.62 4.00
C ILE A 458 12.19 -19.26 2.81
N VAL A 459 11.46 -19.82 1.85
CA VAL A 459 12.06 -20.68 0.80
C VAL A 459 12.66 -19.95 -0.40
N SER A 460 12.54 -18.61 -0.47
CA SER A 460 13.12 -17.82 -1.57
C SER A 460 14.64 -18.02 -1.75
N PRO A 461 15.49 -18.05 -0.71
CA PRO A 461 16.92 -18.37 -0.86
C PRO A 461 17.17 -19.76 -1.42
N THR A 462 16.29 -20.72 -1.15
CA THR A 462 16.37 -22.09 -1.69
C THR A 462 16.02 -22.12 -3.17
N PHE A 463 14.98 -21.37 -3.58
CA PHE A 463 14.68 -21.16 -5.00
C PHE A 463 15.86 -20.50 -5.73
N LYS A 464 16.47 -19.47 -5.12
CA LYS A 464 17.68 -18.84 -5.65
C LYS A 464 18.80 -19.87 -5.80
N GLN A 465 19.17 -20.58 -4.75
CA GLN A 465 20.28 -21.52 -4.83
C GLN A 465 20.09 -22.63 -5.87
N LEU A 466 18.88 -23.17 -6.00
CA LEU A 466 18.60 -24.31 -6.88
C LEU A 466 18.26 -23.91 -8.32
N GLN A 467 17.61 -22.76 -8.52
CA GLN A 467 16.97 -22.41 -9.81
C GLN A 467 17.43 -21.06 -10.40
N GLN A 468 18.29 -20.29 -9.71
CA GLN A 468 18.80 -19.01 -10.22
C GLN A 468 19.71 -19.18 -11.42
N SER A 469 20.51 -20.26 -11.46
CA SER A 469 21.55 -20.58 -12.47
C SER A 469 22.72 -19.58 -12.55
N LYS A 470 22.45 -18.27 -12.59
CA LYS A 470 23.44 -17.19 -12.73
C LYS A 470 23.09 -15.98 -11.87
N GLN A 471 24.10 -15.28 -11.37
CA GLN A 471 23.94 -14.18 -10.41
C GLN A 471 23.10 -13.00 -10.93
N TYR A 472 23.01 -12.81 -12.25
CA TYR A 472 22.17 -11.79 -12.86
C TYR A 472 20.68 -12.16 -12.94
N TYR A 473 20.29 -13.36 -12.52
CA TYR A 473 18.90 -13.72 -12.27
C TYR A 473 18.61 -13.70 -10.79
N THR A 474 17.37 -13.47 -10.41
CA THR A 474 16.92 -13.51 -9.02
C THR A 474 15.45 -13.91 -8.94
N PHE A 475 14.97 -14.10 -7.72
CA PHE A 475 13.56 -14.29 -7.41
C PHE A 475 13.15 -13.26 -6.35
N ALA A 476 11.85 -12.94 -6.29
CA ALA A 476 11.27 -12.16 -5.21
C ALA A 476 11.67 -12.74 -3.84
N ASP A 477 11.85 -11.87 -2.86
CA ASP A 477 12.22 -12.27 -1.49
C ASP A 477 11.09 -13.00 -0.76
N THR A 478 9.84 -12.67 -1.06
CA THR A 478 8.64 -13.44 -0.69
C THR A 478 7.99 -14.02 -1.95
N LEU A 479 7.80 -15.34 -1.98
CA LEU A 479 7.22 -16.01 -3.14
C LEU A 479 5.68 -15.91 -3.16
N ALA A 480 5.07 -16.19 -4.30
CA ALA A 480 3.61 -16.20 -4.44
C ALA A 480 3.05 -17.61 -4.22
N VAL A 481 1.84 -17.69 -3.69
CA VAL A 481 1.04 -18.91 -3.62
C VAL A 481 -0.02 -18.85 -4.71
N ASP A 482 -0.24 -19.95 -5.40
CA ASP A 482 -1.27 -20.09 -6.43
C ASP A 482 -1.80 -21.53 -6.43
N LYS A 483 -2.71 -21.87 -7.33
CA LYS A 483 -3.19 -23.23 -7.56
C LYS A 483 -3.06 -23.59 -9.04
N TYR A 484 -2.68 -24.83 -9.29
CA TYR A 484 -2.63 -25.39 -10.64
C TYR A 484 -3.25 -26.78 -10.62
N GLU A 485 -3.97 -27.12 -11.69
CA GLU A 485 -4.33 -28.53 -11.92
C GLU A 485 -3.10 -29.28 -12.42
N VAL A 486 -2.59 -30.19 -11.59
CA VAL A 486 -1.46 -31.05 -11.94
C VAL A 486 -1.97 -32.48 -11.94
N ASP A 487 -1.88 -33.13 -13.10
CA ASP A 487 -2.35 -34.52 -13.32
C ASP A 487 -3.83 -34.73 -12.93
N GLY A 488 -4.67 -33.71 -13.15
CA GLY A 488 -6.12 -33.74 -12.88
C GLY A 488 -6.52 -33.47 -11.43
N VAL A 489 -5.57 -33.08 -10.57
CA VAL A 489 -5.82 -32.71 -9.18
C VAL A 489 -5.39 -31.25 -8.97
N SER A 490 -6.25 -30.44 -8.35
CA SER A 490 -5.88 -29.08 -7.93
C SER A 490 -4.83 -29.14 -6.83
N GLN A 491 -3.68 -28.50 -7.05
CA GLN A 491 -2.54 -28.49 -6.14
C GLN A 491 -2.15 -27.07 -5.73
N ASP A 492 -2.09 -26.82 -4.43
CA ASP A 492 -1.46 -25.62 -3.86
C ASP A 492 0.00 -25.55 -4.32
N THR A 493 0.37 -24.41 -4.90
CA THR A 493 1.64 -24.20 -5.59
C THR A 493 2.35 -22.97 -5.03
N VAL A 494 3.67 -23.07 -4.83
CA VAL A 494 4.53 -21.92 -4.60
C VAL A 494 5.25 -21.57 -5.90
N ILE A 495 5.00 -20.37 -6.41
CA ILE A 495 5.41 -19.92 -7.74
C ILE A 495 6.22 -18.62 -7.68
N ALA A 496 7.22 -18.52 -8.56
CA ALA A 496 8.07 -17.35 -8.68
C ALA A 496 8.54 -17.13 -10.12
N ALA A 497 8.51 -15.88 -10.58
CA ALA A 497 9.12 -15.49 -11.84
C ALA A 497 10.64 -15.27 -11.66
N ARG A 498 11.45 -15.73 -12.60
CA ARG A 498 12.90 -15.48 -12.59
C ARG A 498 13.16 -14.09 -13.18
N GLU A 499 13.47 -13.13 -12.31
CA GLU A 499 13.65 -11.72 -12.66
C GLU A 499 15.12 -11.40 -12.92
N LEU A 500 15.39 -10.29 -13.61
CA LEU A 500 16.74 -9.79 -13.86
C LEU A 500 17.25 -8.97 -12.67
N ASP A 501 18.47 -9.24 -12.22
CA ASP A 501 19.20 -8.46 -11.23
C ASP A 501 20.54 -7.97 -11.78
N LEU A 502 20.61 -6.69 -12.13
CA LEU A 502 21.82 -6.08 -12.67
C LEU A 502 22.97 -5.99 -11.65
N ALA A 503 22.69 -6.08 -10.34
CA ALA A 503 23.73 -6.05 -9.32
C ALA A 503 24.62 -7.31 -9.34
N GLY A 504 24.11 -8.42 -9.87
CA GLY A 504 24.84 -9.67 -10.02
C GLY A 504 25.79 -9.74 -11.23
N LEU A 505 25.97 -8.65 -11.97
CA LEU A 505 26.92 -8.58 -13.09
C LEU A 505 28.29 -8.00 -12.68
N ASP A 506 29.36 -8.69 -13.05
CA ASP A 506 30.74 -8.22 -12.80
C ASP A 506 31.17 -7.05 -13.71
N ASN A 507 30.76 -7.07 -14.99
CA ASN A 507 31.17 -6.08 -15.98
C ASN A 507 30.00 -5.17 -16.37
N ARG A 508 29.63 -4.29 -15.45
CA ARG A 508 28.55 -3.31 -15.65
C ARG A 508 29.01 -2.16 -16.52
N ASN A 509 28.24 -1.92 -17.57
CA ASN A 509 28.40 -0.77 -18.46
C ASN A 509 27.05 -0.50 -19.14
N TRP A 510 26.91 0.67 -19.77
CA TRP A 510 25.64 1.07 -20.37
C TRP A 510 25.10 0.04 -21.38
N VAL A 511 25.97 -0.56 -22.20
CA VAL A 511 25.57 -1.55 -23.21
C VAL A 511 25.02 -2.82 -22.55
N ASN A 512 25.70 -3.35 -21.54
CA ASN A 512 25.26 -4.55 -20.83
C ASN A 512 23.96 -4.30 -20.07
N ASP A 513 23.90 -3.21 -19.32
CA ASP A 513 22.79 -2.87 -18.42
C ASP A 513 21.49 -2.53 -19.17
N HIS A 514 21.57 -2.03 -20.41
CA HIS A 514 20.40 -1.53 -21.14
C HIS A 514 20.13 -2.21 -22.48
N THR A 515 21.05 -3.01 -23.04
CA THR A 515 20.86 -3.60 -24.38
C THR A 515 21.12 -5.10 -24.47
N VAL A 516 21.90 -5.67 -23.55
CA VAL A 516 22.21 -7.12 -23.53
C VAL A 516 21.37 -7.84 -22.49
N TYR A 517 21.45 -7.40 -21.23
CA TYR A 517 20.67 -7.96 -20.14
C TYR A 517 19.40 -7.14 -19.99
N THR A 518 18.39 -7.49 -20.77
CA THR A 518 17.15 -6.72 -20.91
C THR A 518 15.99 -7.33 -20.15
N HIS A 519 16.00 -8.62 -19.82
CA HIS A 519 14.85 -9.35 -19.29
C HIS A 519 15.23 -10.49 -18.33
N GLY A 520 14.27 -10.92 -17.51
CA GLY A 520 14.28 -12.17 -16.76
C GLY A 520 13.84 -13.36 -17.63
N TYR A 521 13.89 -14.60 -17.13
CA TYR A 521 13.59 -15.77 -17.96
C TYR A 521 12.88 -16.91 -17.21
N GLY A 522 11.60 -17.12 -17.51
CA GLY A 522 10.79 -18.26 -17.11
C GLY A 522 10.23 -18.16 -15.69
N VAL A 523 9.39 -19.13 -15.36
CA VAL A 523 8.73 -19.26 -14.05
C VAL A 523 9.20 -20.56 -13.40
N VAL A 524 9.25 -20.58 -12.08
CA VAL A 524 9.61 -21.76 -11.29
C VAL A 524 8.45 -22.03 -10.35
N ALA A 525 7.98 -23.27 -10.34
CA ALA A 525 6.83 -23.70 -9.56
C ALA A 525 7.11 -25.01 -8.82
N ALA A 526 6.80 -25.02 -7.53
CA ALA A 526 6.93 -26.17 -6.64
C ALA A 526 5.59 -26.52 -5.98
N TYR A 527 5.39 -27.81 -5.70
CA TYR A 527 4.26 -28.27 -4.90
C TYR A 527 4.35 -27.69 -3.49
N GLY A 528 3.25 -27.15 -2.97
CA GLY A 528 3.23 -26.54 -1.63
C GLY A 528 3.45 -27.54 -0.48
N ASN A 529 3.05 -28.79 -0.67
CA ASN A 529 3.05 -29.88 0.31
C ASN A 529 4.18 -30.91 0.11
N LYS A 530 4.93 -30.88 -1.01
CA LYS A 530 5.94 -31.91 -1.31
C LYS A 530 7.37 -31.36 -1.28
N VAL A 531 8.23 -32.05 -0.56
CA VAL A 531 9.68 -31.84 -0.56
C VAL A 531 10.40 -33.07 -1.11
N THR A 532 11.70 -32.98 -1.35
CA THR A 532 12.57 -34.14 -1.62
C THR A 532 13.04 -34.76 -0.30
N ALA A 533 13.66 -35.94 -0.34
CA ALA A 533 14.26 -36.58 0.83
C ALA A 533 15.30 -35.70 1.56
N ASP A 534 15.93 -34.76 0.84
CA ASP A 534 16.89 -33.82 1.41
C ASP A 534 16.23 -32.58 2.04
N GLY A 535 14.92 -32.42 1.90
CA GLY A 535 14.16 -31.26 2.38
C GLY A 535 14.09 -30.09 1.40
N GLN A 536 14.41 -30.32 0.12
CA GLN A 536 14.32 -29.30 -0.92
C GLN A 536 12.89 -29.25 -1.49
N PRO A 537 12.40 -28.10 -1.98
CA PRO A 537 11.13 -28.04 -2.70
C PRO A 537 11.10 -29.02 -3.89
N LYS A 538 10.00 -29.75 -4.06
CA LYS A 538 9.79 -30.59 -5.25
C LYS A 538 9.19 -29.71 -6.36
N PHE A 539 9.99 -29.41 -7.38
CA PHE A 539 9.56 -28.59 -8.52
C PHE A 539 8.83 -29.42 -9.57
N PHE A 540 7.77 -28.84 -10.16
CA PHE A 540 7.14 -29.37 -11.39
C PHE A 540 7.36 -28.45 -12.60
N GLU A 541 7.85 -27.23 -12.38
CA GLU A 541 8.36 -26.31 -13.39
C GLU A 541 9.72 -25.75 -12.93
N ALA A 542 10.78 -25.97 -13.70
CA ALA A 542 12.16 -25.68 -13.27
C ALA A 542 13.14 -25.54 -14.46
N GLY A 543 14.39 -25.16 -14.14
CA GLY A 543 15.50 -25.18 -15.10
C GLY A 543 15.63 -23.90 -15.95
N ILE A 544 16.68 -23.88 -16.78
CA ILE A 544 16.94 -22.83 -17.79
C ILE A 544 17.62 -23.48 -19.03
N PRO A 545 16.96 -23.54 -20.21
CA PRO A 545 15.60 -23.07 -20.47
C PRO A 545 14.58 -23.78 -19.58
N THR A 546 13.53 -23.05 -19.20
CA THR A 546 12.47 -23.57 -18.32
C THR A 546 11.76 -24.75 -18.96
N GLN A 547 11.52 -25.79 -18.16
CA GLN A 547 10.93 -27.06 -18.54
C GLN A 547 10.04 -27.56 -17.40
N GLY A 548 8.98 -28.28 -17.75
CA GLY A 548 8.05 -28.85 -16.79
C GLY A 548 6.63 -28.88 -17.30
N LYS A 549 5.70 -29.12 -16.38
CA LYS A 549 4.27 -29.30 -16.70
C LYS A 549 3.65 -28.06 -17.32
N LEU A 550 4.03 -26.85 -16.89
CA LEU A 550 3.49 -25.60 -17.44
C LEU A 550 4.06 -25.34 -18.83
N THR A 551 5.34 -25.62 -19.05
CA THR A 551 5.93 -25.50 -20.40
C THR A 551 5.31 -26.51 -21.38
N GLU A 552 5.04 -27.74 -20.93
CA GLU A 552 4.44 -28.79 -21.77
C GLU A 552 2.97 -28.52 -22.11
N SER A 553 2.18 -28.01 -21.15
CA SER A 553 0.75 -27.73 -21.32
C SER A 553 0.49 -26.40 -22.05
N GLU A 554 1.11 -25.31 -21.58
CA GLU A 554 0.79 -23.95 -22.04
C GLU A 554 1.71 -23.45 -23.16
N GLN A 555 2.88 -24.07 -23.38
CA GLN A 555 3.90 -23.61 -24.34
C GLN A 555 4.15 -22.10 -24.27
N TYR A 556 4.25 -21.59 -23.05
CA TYR A 556 4.19 -20.16 -22.79
C TYR A 556 5.49 -19.43 -23.19
N GLU A 557 5.39 -18.13 -23.46
CA GLU A 557 6.56 -17.26 -23.70
C GLU A 557 7.32 -17.00 -22.38
N PRO A 558 8.57 -17.47 -22.22
CA PRO A 558 9.28 -17.40 -20.95
C PRO A 558 9.94 -16.05 -20.67
N ARG A 559 10.15 -15.16 -21.64
CA ARG A 559 10.93 -13.94 -21.42
C ARG A 559 10.14 -12.90 -20.63
N ILE A 560 10.72 -12.41 -19.54
CA ILE A 560 10.10 -11.49 -18.58
C ILE A 560 10.76 -10.11 -18.72
N TYR A 561 10.24 -9.27 -19.61
CA TYR A 561 10.63 -7.87 -19.77
C TYR A 561 9.96 -6.95 -18.75
N PHE A 562 8.87 -7.33 -18.11
CA PHE A 562 8.20 -6.53 -17.09
C PHE A 562 8.18 -7.32 -15.80
N SER A 563 8.75 -6.77 -14.73
CA SER A 563 8.81 -7.42 -13.42
C SER A 563 8.93 -6.39 -12.29
N PRO A 564 8.57 -6.74 -11.05
CA PRO A 564 8.71 -5.84 -9.90
C PRO A 564 10.12 -5.29 -9.70
N ASN A 565 11.17 -6.09 -9.93
CA ASN A 565 12.58 -5.70 -9.78
C ASN A 565 13.25 -5.24 -11.09
N ALA A 566 12.46 -4.88 -12.11
CA ALA A 566 13.01 -4.50 -13.41
C ALA A 566 13.89 -3.23 -13.34
N SER A 567 14.90 -3.17 -14.22
CA SER A 567 15.81 -2.02 -14.31
C SER A 567 15.10 -0.74 -14.80
N GLU A 568 15.72 0.42 -14.57
CA GLU A 568 15.16 1.74 -14.90
C GLU A 568 14.67 1.84 -16.35
N TYR A 569 15.49 1.36 -17.30
CA TYR A 569 15.08 1.19 -18.69
C TYR A 569 15.87 0.11 -19.41
N SER A 570 15.36 -0.33 -20.56
CA SER A 570 16.08 -1.18 -21.51
C SER A 570 15.72 -0.80 -22.95
N ILE A 571 16.67 -0.98 -23.87
CA ILE A 571 16.50 -0.72 -25.28
C ILE A 571 16.58 -2.05 -26.01
N VAL A 572 15.50 -2.37 -26.71
CA VAL A 572 15.27 -3.67 -27.34
C VAL A 572 14.86 -3.51 -28.79
N GLY A 573 14.90 -4.62 -29.52
CA GLY A 573 14.52 -4.64 -30.92
C GLY A 573 15.67 -4.29 -31.87
N ALA A 574 15.72 -5.04 -32.95
CA ALA A 574 16.74 -4.92 -33.98
C ALA A 574 16.14 -5.22 -35.37
N PRO A 575 16.70 -4.66 -36.46
CA PRO A 575 16.23 -4.93 -37.81
C PRO A 575 16.40 -6.41 -38.18
N GLU A 576 15.50 -6.93 -39.03
CA GLU A 576 15.61 -8.30 -39.53
C GLU A 576 16.99 -8.57 -40.18
N GLY A 577 17.56 -9.73 -39.87
CA GLY A 577 18.88 -10.14 -40.37
C GLY A 577 20.07 -9.60 -39.57
N THR A 578 19.84 -8.80 -38.51
CA THR A 578 20.90 -8.46 -37.55
C THR A 578 21.13 -9.58 -36.55
N GLN A 579 22.38 -9.76 -36.12
CA GLN A 579 22.71 -10.74 -35.08
C GLN A 579 22.08 -10.31 -33.75
N SER A 580 21.35 -11.22 -33.10
CA SER A 580 20.74 -10.98 -31.79
C SER A 580 21.80 -10.73 -30.72
N TRP A 581 21.53 -9.78 -29.83
CA TRP A 581 22.43 -9.44 -28.72
C TRP A 581 21.71 -9.31 -27.38
N GLU A 582 20.39 -9.46 -27.33
CA GLU A 582 19.68 -9.62 -26.06
C GLU A 582 19.94 -11.05 -25.58
N PHE A 583 20.37 -11.19 -24.34
CA PHE A 583 20.82 -12.46 -23.79
C PHE A 583 19.69 -13.14 -23.03
N ASP A 584 19.38 -14.39 -23.39
CA ASP A 584 18.33 -15.19 -22.75
C ASP A 584 18.93 -16.08 -21.65
N TYR A 585 19.88 -16.95 -21.98
CA TYR A 585 20.51 -17.85 -21.01
C TYR A 585 21.81 -18.46 -21.55
N PRO A 586 22.71 -18.94 -20.68
CA PRO A 586 23.94 -19.55 -21.14
C PRO A 586 23.69 -20.90 -21.82
N THR A 587 24.12 -21.05 -23.08
CA THR A 587 24.18 -22.31 -23.83
C THR A 587 25.52 -22.43 -24.56
N GLY A 588 26.29 -23.47 -24.26
CA GLY A 588 27.61 -23.67 -24.87
C GLY A 588 28.55 -22.48 -24.66
N SER A 589 29.31 -22.09 -25.69
CA SER A 589 30.27 -20.98 -25.65
C SER A 589 29.68 -19.61 -26.02
N GLU A 590 28.55 -19.55 -26.72
CA GLU A 590 28.01 -18.29 -27.29
C GLU A 590 26.77 -17.75 -26.55
N GLY A 591 26.07 -18.57 -25.75
CA GLY A 591 24.82 -18.16 -25.10
C GLY A 591 23.63 -18.16 -26.05
N ALA A 592 22.42 -18.38 -25.51
CA ALA A 592 21.18 -18.18 -26.25
C ALA A 592 20.89 -16.68 -26.28
N THR A 593 20.65 -16.15 -27.48
CA THR A 593 20.30 -14.74 -27.69
C THR A 593 19.00 -14.63 -28.46
N ASN A 594 18.30 -13.52 -28.25
CA ASN A 594 17.03 -13.22 -28.91
C ASN A 594 16.97 -11.75 -29.36
N THR A 595 15.97 -11.45 -30.18
CA THR A 595 15.55 -10.08 -30.48
C THR A 595 14.09 -9.93 -30.09
N PHE A 596 13.79 -8.90 -29.29
CA PHE A 596 12.42 -8.61 -28.90
C PHE A 596 11.53 -8.31 -30.11
N GLY A 597 10.44 -9.07 -30.25
CA GLY A 597 9.45 -8.92 -31.34
C GLY A 597 8.14 -8.27 -30.93
N GLY A 598 7.96 -7.98 -29.63
CA GLY A 598 6.72 -7.41 -29.09
C GLY A 598 6.60 -5.88 -29.25
N ASN A 599 5.54 -5.33 -28.66
CA ASN A 599 5.31 -3.88 -28.58
C ASN A 599 5.37 -3.44 -27.10
N GLY A 600 6.59 -3.32 -26.58
CA GLY A 600 6.85 -3.10 -25.15
C GLY A 600 7.05 -1.65 -24.73
N GLY A 601 7.35 -0.77 -25.69
CA GLY A 601 7.59 0.63 -25.37
C GLY A 601 7.70 1.53 -26.58
N PRO A 602 7.81 2.85 -26.35
CA PRO A 602 7.87 3.81 -27.44
C PRO A 602 9.06 3.59 -28.37
N LYS A 603 8.83 3.75 -29.67
CA LYS A 603 9.88 3.63 -30.70
C LYS A 603 10.86 4.79 -30.60
N ILE A 604 12.16 4.48 -30.53
CA ILE A 604 13.27 5.44 -30.47
C ILE A 604 14.17 5.38 -31.71
N GLY A 605 13.58 4.96 -32.84
CA GLY A 605 14.28 4.87 -34.11
C GLY A 605 14.82 6.19 -34.65
N ASN A 606 14.12 7.30 -34.39
CA ASN A 606 14.46 8.61 -34.93
C ASN A 606 15.26 9.47 -33.93
N ILE A 607 16.08 10.39 -34.46
CA ILE A 607 16.98 11.24 -33.66
C ILE A 607 16.23 12.12 -32.66
N PHE A 608 15.01 12.54 -32.97
CA PHE A 608 14.20 13.38 -32.10
C PHE A 608 13.78 12.63 -30.82
N SER A 609 13.22 11.43 -30.97
CA SER A 609 12.83 10.57 -29.86
C SER A 609 14.04 10.17 -29.02
N ARG A 610 15.17 9.85 -29.68
CA ARG A 610 16.44 9.59 -28.99
C ARG A 610 16.89 10.78 -28.14
N LEU A 611 16.82 12.00 -28.68
CA LEU A 611 17.17 13.20 -27.93
C LEU A 611 16.25 13.39 -26.72
N LEU A 612 14.95 13.21 -26.87
CA LEU A 612 14.00 13.33 -25.76
C LEU A 612 14.28 12.31 -24.65
N TYR A 613 14.54 11.05 -25.01
CA TYR A 613 14.86 10.00 -24.05
C TYR A 613 16.26 10.13 -23.45
N ALA A 614 17.24 10.63 -24.22
CA ALA A 614 18.56 10.99 -23.71
C ALA A 614 18.47 12.07 -22.63
N ILE A 615 17.55 13.03 -22.80
CA ILE A 615 17.27 14.08 -21.81
C ILE A 615 16.56 13.49 -20.58
N ARG A 616 15.51 12.67 -20.79
CA ARG A 616 14.73 12.04 -19.70
C ARG A 616 15.62 11.22 -18.76
N PHE A 617 16.43 10.34 -19.33
CA PHE A 617 17.30 9.43 -18.57
C PHE A 617 18.71 9.98 -18.32
N GLY A 618 18.99 11.20 -18.78
CA GLY A 618 20.32 11.82 -18.65
C GLY A 618 21.45 11.00 -19.31
N SER A 619 21.16 10.24 -20.37
CA SER A 619 22.10 9.30 -21.01
C SER A 619 22.41 9.71 -22.45
N ASP A 620 23.65 10.13 -22.71
CA ASP A 620 24.15 10.47 -24.04
C ASP A 620 24.24 9.25 -24.98
N GLN A 621 24.42 8.06 -24.41
CA GLN A 621 24.49 6.79 -25.13
C GLN A 621 23.21 6.50 -25.92
N ILE A 622 22.03 6.93 -25.44
CA ILE A 622 20.76 6.79 -26.15
C ILE A 622 20.80 7.51 -27.51
N LEU A 623 21.53 8.63 -27.59
CA LEU A 623 21.65 9.43 -28.80
C LEU A 623 22.74 8.92 -29.76
N PHE A 624 23.89 8.52 -29.21
CA PHE A 624 25.10 8.25 -30.00
C PHE A 624 25.44 6.76 -30.19
N SER A 625 24.83 5.85 -29.43
CA SER A 625 25.13 4.42 -29.55
C SER A 625 24.50 3.80 -30.79
N ASN A 626 25.29 3.00 -31.51
CA ASN A 626 24.80 2.18 -32.63
C ASN A 626 23.93 1.01 -32.19
N ARG A 627 23.87 0.71 -30.87
CA ARG A 627 22.92 -0.25 -30.31
C ARG A 627 21.48 0.26 -30.42
N VAL A 628 21.28 1.57 -30.50
CA VAL A 628 19.99 2.18 -30.80
C VAL A 628 19.87 2.29 -32.33
N ASN A 629 18.95 1.52 -32.90
CA ASN A 629 18.70 1.40 -34.34
C ASN A 629 17.28 1.91 -34.70
N SER A 630 16.83 1.73 -35.95
CA SER A 630 15.52 2.24 -36.41
C SER A 630 14.32 1.50 -35.82
N GLU A 631 14.48 0.23 -35.45
CA GLU A 631 13.44 -0.62 -34.86
C GLU A 631 13.50 -0.64 -33.32
N SER A 632 14.45 0.08 -32.72
CA SER A 632 14.62 0.10 -31.27
C SER A 632 13.41 0.69 -30.55
N GLN A 633 12.98 0.00 -29.50
CA GLN A 633 12.00 0.45 -28.52
C GLN A 633 12.67 0.68 -27.17
N ILE A 634 12.17 1.63 -26.39
CA ILE A 634 12.62 1.85 -25.01
C ILE A 634 11.56 1.38 -24.01
N LEU A 635 11.92 0.38 -23.20
CA LEU A 635 11.12 -0.17 -22.12
C LEU A 635 11.47 0.60 -20.84
N TYR A 636 10.48 1.19 -20.18
CA TYR A 636 10.62 1.83 -18.87
C TYR A 636 9.28 1.82 -18.14
N ASP A 637 9.29 2.17 -16.84
CA ASP A 637 8.17 1.94 -15.93
C ASP A 637 7.72 0.47 -15.99
N ARG A 638 8.70 -0.41 -15.76
CA ARG A 638 8.61 -1.84 -16.02
C ARG A 638 8.01 -2.64 -14.87
N SER A 639 7.87 -2.01 -13.69
CA SER A 639 7.15 -2.59 -12.56
C SER A 639 5.65 -2.65 -12.86
N PRO A 640 5.01 -3.85 -12.80
CA PRO A 640 3.58 -3.99 -13.06
C PRO A 640 2.72 -3.06 -12.20
N LYS A 641 3.02 -2.95 -10.89
CA LYS A 641 2.29 -2.08 -9.96
C LYS A 641 2.38 -0.61 -10.35
N GLU A 642 3.57 -0.13 -10.66
CA GLU A 642 3.78 1.27 -11.07
C GLU A 642 3.09 1.58 -12.41
N ARG A 643 3.12 0.63 -13.34
CA ARG A 643 2.49 0.74 -14.65
C ARG A 643 0.97 0.86 -14.53
N VAL A 644 0.34 -0.01 -13.73
CA VAL A 644 -1.09 0.06 -13.40
C VAL A 644 -1.42 1.37 -12.68
N ALA A 645 -0.58 1.81 -11.73
CA ALA A 645 -0.81 3.05 -10.98
C ALA A 645 -0.79 4.30 -11.87
N LYS A 646 -0.01 4.28 -12.96
CA LYS A 646 0.00 5.38 -13.94
C LYS A 646 -1.23 5.39 -14.84
N VAL A 647 -1.69 4.23 -15.32
CA VAL A 647 -2.87 4.17 -16.19
C VAL A 647 -4.19 4.35 -15.43
N ALA A 648 -4.23 3.97 -14.14
CA ALA A 648 -5.40 4.10 -13.28
C ALA A 648 -5.06 4.73 -11.90
N PRO A 649 -4.62 6.00 -11.84
CA PRO A 649 -4.12 6.64 -10.61
C PRO A 649 -5.21 6.96 -9.57
N TYR A 650 -6.47 6.70 -9.90
CA TYR A 650 -7.61 6.86 -9.02
C TYR A 650 -8.00 5.57 -8.30
N LEU A 651 -7.37 4.44 -8.65
CA LEU A 651 -7.49 3.17 -7.92
C LEU A 651 -6.42 3.10 -6.84
N THR A 652 -6.79 2.54 -5.70
CA THR A 652 -5.81 2.11 -4.69
C THR A 652 -5.37 0.71 -5.08
N LEU A 653 -4.08 0.50 -5.35
CA LEU A 653 -3.57 -0.82 -5.77
C LEU A 653 -3.09 -1.64 -4.58
N ASP A 654 -3.16 -2.96 -4.73
CA ASP A 654 -2.69 -3.92 -3.74
C ASP A 654 -1.18 -3.81 -3.47
N GLY A 655 -0.81 -4.25 -2.27
CA GLY A 655 0.55 -4.38 -1.78
C GLY A 655 1.40 -5.39 -2.54
N ARG A 656 0.78 -6.45 -3.08
CA ARG A 656 1.41 -7.60 -3.70
C ARG A 656 1.01 -7.74 -5.17
N VAL A 657 1.97 -8.11 -6.00
CA VAL A 657 1.76 -8.56 -7.39
C VAL A 657 2.19 -10.01 -7.49
N TYR A 658 1.45 -10.84 -8.23
CA TYR A 658 1.77 -12.26 -8.37
C TYR A 658 1.80 -12.72 -9.83
N PRO A 659 2.73 -13.61 -10.22
CA PRO A 659 2.81 -14.14 -11.56
C PRO A 659 1.90 -15.37 -11.70
N ALA A 660 1.26 -15.50 -12.86
CA ALA A 660 0.58 -16.71 -13.29
C ALA A 660 0.88 -16.96 -14.78
N VAL A 661 0.90 -18.23 -15.19
CA VAL A 661 0.94 -18.59 -16.61
C VAL A 661 -0.49 -18.65 -17.10
N VAL A 662 -0.86 -17.74 -18.01
CA VAL A 662 -2.22 -17.54 -18.48
C VAL A 662 -2.25 -17.38 -19.99
N ASP A 663 -3.01 -18.22 -20.68
CA ASP A 663 -3.19 -18.23 -22.14
C ASP A 663 -1.83 -18.23 -22.88
N GLY A 664 -0.87 -19.07 -22.44
CA GLY A 664 0.47 -19.12 -23.03
C GLY A 664 1.36 -17.89 -22.75
N ARG A 665 1.03 -17.06 -21.76
CA ARG A 665 1.80 -15.87 -21.37
C ARG A 665 1.99 -15.79 -19.87
N VAL A 666 3.15 -15.35 -19.41
CA VAL A 666 3.31 -14.98 -17.99
C VAL A 666 2.62 -13.64 -17.77
N LYS A 667 1.57 -13.60 -16.96
CA LYS A 667 0.86 -12.36 -16.60
C LYS A 667 1.05 -12.07 -15.12
N TRP A 668 1.33 -10.82 -14.82
CA TRP A 668 1.31 -10.28 -13.46
C TRP A 668 -0.08 -9.80 -13.13
N ILE A 669 -0.68 -10.35 -12.08
CA ILE A 669 -2.01 -9.95 -11.62
C ILE A 669 -1.85 -8.93 -10.48
N VAL A 670 -2.58 -7.82 -10.61
CA VAL A 670 -2.61 -6.70 -9.65
C VAL A 670 -4.05 -6.41 -9.27
N ASP A 671 -4.37 -6.44 -7.98
CA ASP A 671 -5.70 -6.11 -7.49
C ASP A 671 -5.85 -4.58 -7.32
N GLY A 672 -7.00 -4.05 -7.77
CA GLY A 672 -7.32 -2.63 -7.77
C GLY A 672 -8.60 -2.33 -7.01
N TYR A 673 -8.50 -1.43 -6.03
CA TYR A 673 -9.59 -1.06 -5.13
C TYR A 673 -10.17 0.31 -5.48
N THR A 674 -11.49 0.42 -5.45
CA THR A 674 -12.15 1.73 -5.33
C THR A 674 -12.30 2.09 -3.86
N THR A 675 -11.93 3.32 -3.52
CA THR A 675 -11.94 3.80 -2.13
C THR A 675 -12.63 5.16 -2.01
N SER A 676 -13.31 5.39 -0.89
CA SER A 676 -13.87 6.70 -0.52
C SER A 676 -13.76 6.90 0.99
N ASP A 677 -13.66 8.16 1.41
CA ASP A 677 -13.67 8.64 2.79
C ASP A 677 -15.01 9.31 3.16
N ALA A 678 -15.99 9.25 2.26
CA ALA A 678 -17.22 10.02 2.32
C ALA A 678 -18.50 9.16 2.39
N TYR A 679 -18.39 7.88 2.77
CA TYR A 679 -19.55 7.03 3.01
C TYR A 679 -20.20 7.35 4.38
N PRO A 680 -21.47 7.77 4.46
CA PRO A 680 -22.09 8.15 5.73
C PRO A 680 -22.07 7.04 6.79
N TYR A 681 -21.75 7.38 8.03
CA TYR A 681 -21.70 6.51 9.21
C TYR A 681 -20.70 5.35 9.16
N SER A 682 -20.06 5.05 8.04
CA SER A 682 -19.04 3.99 7.98
C SER A 682 -17.76 4.39 8.70
N GLN A 683 -17.15 3.44 9.42
CA GLN A 683 -15.92 3.62 10.17
C GLN A 683 -14.77 4.10 9.28
N MET A 684 -14.08 5.16 9.71
CA MET A 684 -12.87 5.62 9.06
C MET A 684 -11.72 4.71 9.49
N THR A 685 -10.92 4.28 8.53
CA THR A 685 -9.76 3.40 8.72
C THR A 685 -8.60 3.88 7.85
N ASP A 686 -7.40 3.93 8.42
CA ASP A 686 -6.18 4.08 7.63
C ASP A 686 -5.86 2.74 6.97
N LEU A 687 -5.91 2.70 5.64
CA LEU A 687 -5.70 1.47 4.88
C LEU A 687 -4.27 0.92 4.99
N GLY A 688 -3.27 1.78 5.19
CA GLY A 688 -1.88 1.36 5.33
C GLY A 688 -1.66 0.64 6.66
N GLU A 689 -2.06 1.27 7.76
CA GLU A 689 -1.95 0.65 9.09
C GLU A 689 -2.80 -0.64 9.19
N ALA A 690 -4.02 -0.65 8.62
CA ALA A 690 -4.89 -1.83 8.66
C ALA A 690 -4.41 -3.01 7.78
N SER A 691 -3.41 -2.80 6.91
CA SER A 691 -2.84 -3.84 6.05
C SER A 691 -1.41 -4.25 6.42
N LYS A 692 -0.90 -3.76 7.55
CA LYS A 692 0.44 -4.03 8.07
C LYS A 692 0.49 -5.33 8.89
N ASP A 693 1.52 -6.14 8.65
CA ASP A 693 1.82 -7.40 9.36
C ASP A 693 3.31 -7.80 9.22
N SER A 694 3.67 -8.99 9.70
CA SER A 694 5.04 -9.51 9.60
C SER A 694 5.54 -9.68 8.17
N THR A 695 4.66 -9.94 7.19
CA THR A 695 5.06 -10.06 5.76
C THR A 695 5.44 -8.71 5.19
N THR A 696 4.63 -7.68 5.44
CA THR A 696 4.86 -6.34 4.89
C THR A 696 6.07 -5.65 5.54
N GLU A 697 6.40 -5.99 6.79
CA GLU A 697 7.60 -5.46 7.47
C GLU A 697 8.90 -6.13 7.01
N SER A 698 8.85 -7.43 6.66
CA SER A 698 10.05 -8.22 6.32
C SER A 698 10.37 -8.26 4.83
N SER A 699 9.39 -8.03 3.96
CA SER A 699 9.55 -8.11 2.50
C SER A 699 9.79 -6.75 1.84
N ALA A 700 10.63 -6.72 0.81
CA ALA A 700 10.80 -5.61 -0.11
C ALA A 700 9.83 -5.67 -1.31
N THR A 701 9.24 -6.84 -1.61
CA THR A 701 8.33 -7.04 -2.76
C THR A 701 6.85 -7.05 -2.39
N VAL A 702 6.53 -7.20 -1.10
CA VAL A 702 5.18 -7.06 -0.54
C VAL A 702 5.13 -5.81 0.33
N SER A 703 4.18 -4.91 0.04
CA SER A 703 4.03 -3.63 0.76
C SER A 703 2.66 -3.52 1.40
N GLU A 704 2.49 -2.68 2.43
CA GLU A 704 1.14 -2.27 2.85
C GLU A 704 0.42 -1.48 1.73
N LEU A 705 -0.90 -1.28 1.89
CA LEU A 705 -1.64 -0.32 1.08
C LEU A 705 -1.10 1.09 1.32
N ALA A 706 -1.26 1.97 0.33
CA ALA A 706 -0.93 3.38 0.50
C ALA A 706 -1.74 3.97 1.68
N SER A 707 -1.04 4.55 2.67
CA SER A 707 -1.69 5.21 3.82
C SER A 707 -2.63 6.30 3.31
N LYS A 708 -3.92 6.03 3.51
CA LYS A 708 -5.05 6.84 3.09
C LYS A 708 -6.21 6.49 3.99
N ASN A 709 -6.85 7.50 4.56
CA ASN A 709 -8.11 7.33 5.26
C ASN A 709 -9.22 7.00 4.26
N ALA A 710 -9.90 5.89 4.50
CA ALA A 710 -11.08 5.49 3.77
C ALA A 710 -12.12 4.93 4.74
N ASN A 711 -13.38 5.05 4.36
CA ASN A 711 -14.51 4.41 5.04
C ASN A 711 -15.39 3.60 4.07
N TYR A 712 -14.86 3.33 2.87
CA TYR A 712 -15.45 2.48 1.85
C TYR A 712 -14.33 1.86 1.01
N ILE A 713 -14.44 0.57 0.74
CA ILE A 713 -13.51 -0.14 -0.14
C ILE A 713 -14.22 -1.29 -0.89
N ARG A 714 -13.94 -1.43 -2.18
CA ARG A 714 -14.34 -2.58 -3.00
C ARG A 714 -13.18 -3.03 -3.87
N ASN A 715 -13.02 -4.35 -4.00
CA ASN A 715 -12.16 -4.95 -5.03
C ASN A 715 -12.91 -4.91 -6.37
N SER A 716 -12.86 -3.76 -7.03
CA SER A 716 -13.66 -3.49 -8.23
C SER A 716 -12.93 -3.78 -9.53
N VAL A 717 -11.59 -3.88 -9.51
CA VAL A 717 -10.78 -4.06 -10.70
C VAL A 717 -9.73 -5.14 -10.49
N LYS A 718 -9.65 -6.08 -11.43
CA LYS A 718 -8.49 -6.97 -11.59
C LYS A 718 -7.67 -6.44 -12.76
N ALA A 719 -6.41 -6.13 -12.55
CA ALA A 719 -5.51 -5.70 -13.61
C ALA A 719 -4.52 -6.81 -13.94
N THR A 720 -4.21 -7.00 -15.22
CA THR A 720 -3.12 -7.87 -15.66
C THR A 720 -2.07 -7.08 -16.42
N VAL A 721 -0.81 -7.37 -16.17
CA VAL A 721 0.32 -6.85 -16.94
C VAL A 721 1.06 -8.02 -17.57
N ASP A 722 1.11 -8.06 -18.89
CA ASP A 722 1.85 -9.10 -19.61
C ASP A 722 3.37 -8.94 -19.35
N ALA A 723 4.03 -10.02 -18.93
CA ALA A 723 5.45 -9.97 -18.58
C ALA A 723 6.37 -9.75 -19.78
N TYR A 724 5.92 -10.05 -21.01
CA TYR A 724 6.72 -9.95 -22.22
C TYR A 724 6.59 -8.57 -22.89
N ASP A 725 5.37 -8.08 -23.14
CA ASP A 725 5.16 -6.78 -23.81
C ASP A 725 4.58 -5.68 -22.90
N GLY A 726 4.22 -5.98 -21.66
CA GLY A 726 3.79 -4.97 -20.70
C GLY A 726 2.46 -4.32 -21.07
N SER A 727 1.63 -4.96 -21.90
CA SER A 727 0.24 -4.58 -22.07
C SER A 727 -0.47 -4.57 -20.71
N VAL A 728 -1.38 -3.62 -20.52
CA VAL A 728 -2.16 -3.51 -19.28
C VAL A 728 -3.63 -3.67 -19.62
N ASP A 729 -4.25 -4.70 -19.08
CA ASP A 729 -5.69 -4.92 -19.19
C ASP A 729 -6.35 -4.68 -17.83
N LEU A 730 -7.39 -3.84 -17.80
CA LEU A 730 -8.16 -3.55 -16.60
C LEU A 730 -9.54 -4.20 -16.73
N TYR A 731 -9.81 -5.24 -15.94
CA TYR A 731 -11.10 -5.94 -15.92
C TYR A 731 -11.95 -5.42 -14.77
N VAL A 732 -13.20 -5.04 -15.05
CA VAL A 732 -14.16 -4.72 -13.97
C VAL A 732 -14.66 -6.01 -13.34
N TRP A 733 -14.32 -6.16 -12.06
CA TRP A 733 -14.65 -7.33 -11.24
C TRP A 733 -15.99 -7.16 -10.52
N ASP A 734 -16.18 -6.00 -9.87
CA ASP A 734 -17.44 -5.64 -9.22
C ASP A 734 -18.24 -4.69 -10.12
N GLU A 735 -19.09 -5.27 -10.97
CA GLU A 735 -19.99 -4.50 -11.84
C GLU A 735 -21.11 -3.78 -11.06
N SER A 736 -21.26 -4.04 -9.76
CA SER A 736 -22.28 -3.37 -8.93
C SER A 736 -21.77 -2.05 -8.34
N ASP A 737 -20.45 -1.93 -8.13
CA ASP A 737 -19.82 -0.78 -7.46
C ASP A 737 -20.11 0.57 -8.17
N PRO A 738 -20.77 1.54 -7.50
CA PRO A 738 -21.02 2.87 -8.05
C PRO A 738 -19.76 3.67 -8.35
N VAL A 739 -18.67 3.46 -7.61
CA VAL A 739 -17.43 4.22 -7.75
C VAL A 739 -16.72 3.83 -9.06
N ILE A 740 -16.58 2.53 -9.36
CA ILE A 740 -16.00 2.10 -10.63
C ILE A 740 -16.87 2.52 -11.83
N LYS A 741 -18.21 2.48 -11.69
CA LYS A 741 -19.13 2.97 -12.73
C LYS A 741 -18.93 4.45 -13.05
N ALA A 742 -18.66 5.28 -12.04
CA ALA A 742 -18.33 6.69 -12.25
C ALA A 742 -17.02 6.84 -13.06
N TRP A 743 -15.99 6.06 -12.73
CA TRP A 743 -14.71 6.07 -13.45
C TRP A 743 -14.81 5.50 -14.87
N GLN A 744 -15.61 4.46 -15.11
CA GLN A 744 -15.90 3.95 -16.46
C GLN A 744 -16.55 5.02 -17.35
N LYS A 745 -17.43 5.86 -16.80
CA LYS A 745 -18.03 6.99 -17.53
C LYS A 745 -17.02 8.10 -17.85
N ILE A 746 -16.09 8.35 -16.93
CA ILE A 746 -15.03 9.35 -17.11
C ILE A 746 -14.00 8.88 -18.16
N PHE A 747 -13.68 7.58 -18.16
CA PHE A 747 -12.67 6.97 -19.04
C PHE A 747 -13.28 5.84 -19.90
N PRO A 748 -14.10 6.18 -20.92
CA PRO A 748 -14.74 5.17 -21.76
C PRO A 748 -13.72 4.36 -22.56
N GLY A 749 -13.93 3.04 -22.64
CA GLY A 749 -13.11 2.12 -23.43
C GLY A 749 -11.74 1.76 -22.83
N GLN A 750 -11.49 2.09 -21.55
CA GLN A 750 -10.26 1.71 -20.84
C GLN A 750 -10.41 0.41 -20.03
N TYR A 751 -11.62 -0.12 -19.95
CA TYR A 751 -11.96 -1.28 -19.12
C TYR A 751 -12.55 -2.39 -19.98
N HIS A 752 -12.12 -3.61 -19.68
CA HIS A 752 -12.70 -4.85 -20.16
C HIS A 752 -13.81 -5.30 -19.21
N GLN A 753 -14.84 -5.93 -19.77
CA GLN A 753 -15.92 -6.51 -18.98
C GLN A 753 -15.51 -7.84 -18.36
N LEU A 754 -16.20 -8.26 -17.29
CA LEU A 754 -15.99 -9.56 -16.66
C LEU A 754 -16.06 -10.70 -17.68
N SER A 755 -16.98 -10.62 -18.66
CA SER A 755 -17.16 -11.62 -19.71
C SER A 755 -15.93 -11.84 -20.62
N GLU A 756 -14.98 -10.91 -20.62
CA GLU A 756 -13.78 -10.97 -21.45
C GLU A 756 -12.64 -11.75 -20.78
N ILE A 757 -12.69 -11.94 -19.45
CA ILE A 757 -11.68 -12.70 -18.68
C ILE A 757 -11.69 -14.16 -19.15
N SER A 758 -10.54 -14.69 -19.58
CA SER A 758 -10.40 -16.09 -20.00
C SER A 758 -10.66 -17.06 -18.84
N GLY A 759 -11.08 -18.30 -19.16
CA GLY A 759 -11.27 -19.32 -18.12
C GLY A 759 -9.97 -19.67 -17.40
N ASP A 760 -8.86 -19.60 -18.13
CA ASP A 760 -7.52 -19.80 -17.58
C ASP A 760 -7.13 -18.68 -16.61
N LEU A 761 -7.32 -17.40 -16.99
CA LEU A 761 -7.12 -16.28 -16.06
C LEU A 761 -8.02 -16.39 -14.83
N MET A 762 -9.30 -16.76 -15.01
CA MET A 762 -10.23 -16.98 -13.90
C MET A 762 -9.69 -17.99 -12.88
N SER A 763 -9.03 -19.05 -13.34
CA SER A 763 -8.50 -20.10 -12.47
C SER A 763 -7.42 -19.58 -11.49
N HIS A 764 -6.72 -18.52 -11.86
CA HIS A 764 -5.65 -17.88 -11.07
C HIS A 764 -6.11 -16.65 -10.27
N LEU A 765 -7.32 -16.14 -10.50
CA LEU A 765 -7.84 -15.00 -9.75
C LEU A 765 -8.23 -15.42 -8.33
N ARG A 766 -7.74 -14.67 -7.34
CA ARG A 766 -7.97 -14.94 -5.92
C ARG A 766 -8.59 -13.77 -5.16
N TYR A 767 -9.07 -14.05 -3.95
CA TYR A 767 -9.53 -12.99 -3.04
C TYR A 767 -8.33 -12.19 -2.54
N PRO A 768 -8.30 -10.86 -2.65
CA PRO A 768 -7.09 -10.09 -2.37
C PRO A 768 -6.69 -10.07 -0.90
N GLU A 769 -5.39 -10.16 -0.65
CA GLU A 769 -4.81 -10.21 0.69
C GLU A 769 -5.03 -8.89 1.45
N SER A 770 -4.73 -7.75 0.83
CA SER A 770 -4.84 -6.44 1.52
C SER A 770 -6.28 -6.08 1.87
N LEU A 771 -7.27 -6.39 1.01
CA LEU A 771 -8.68 -6.19 1.33
C LEU A 771 -9.10 -7.04 2.54
N PHE A 772 -8.68 -8.31 2.55
CA PHE A 772 -8.97 -9.20 3.66
C PHE A 772 -8.34 -8.72 4.97
N LYS A 773 -7.13 -8.15 4.95
CA LYS A 773 -6.51 -7.53 6.15
C LYS A 773 -7.35 -6.37 6.70
N VAL A 774 -7.84 -5.48 5.84
CA VAL A 774 -8.72 -4.37 6.23
C VAL A 774 -10.05 -4.88 6.80
N GLN A 775 -10.66 -5.87 6.15
CA GLN A 775 -11.89 -6.51 6.63
C GLN A 775 -11.68 -7.22 7.98
N ARG A 776 -10.55 -7.90 8.13
CA ARG A 776 -10.14 -8.58 9.36
C ARG A 776 -9.99 -7.59 10.50
N GLU A 777 -9.33 -6.46 10.27
CA GLU A 777 -9.14 -5.39 11.25
C GLU A 777 -10.49 -4.80 11.69
N LEU A 778 -11.43 -4.59 10.78
CA LEU A 778 -12.77 -4.12 11.15
C LEU A 778 -13.58 -5.17 11.91
N LEU A 779 -13.50 -6.43 11.52
CA LEU A 779 -14.22 -7.52 12.17
C LEU A 779 -13.81 -7.72 13.64
N THR A 780 -12.63 -7.23 14.07
CA THR A 780 -12.26 -7.19 15.50
C THR A 780 -13.32 -6.53 16.39
N LYS A 781 -14.06 -5.56 15.85
CA LYS A 781 -15.12 -4.82 16.57
C LYS A 781 -16.50 -5.01 15.94
N TYR A 782 -16.57 -5.14 14.61
CA TYR A 782 -17.84 -5.14 13.85
C TYR A 782 -18.44 -6.54 13.61
N HIS A 783 -17.82 -7.60 14.13
CA HIS A 783 -18.53 -8.89 14.29
C HIS A 783 -19.72 -8.73 15.27
N VAL A 784 -19.57 -7.86 16.28
CA VAL A 784 -20.65 -7.45 17.18
C VAL A 784 -21.72 -6.65 16.41
N SER A 785 -22.91 -7.23 16.28
CA SER A 785 -24.01 -6.66 15.51
C SER A 785 -24.95 -5.76 16.31
N SER A 786 -24.87 -5.78 17.65
CA SER A 786 -25.76 -5.00 18.53
C SER A 786 -25.08 -3.77 19.13
N ALA A 787 -25.75 -2.61 19.03
CA ALA A 787 -25.21 -1.36 19.58
C ALA A 787 -24.96 -1.40 21.10
N SER A 788 -25.77 -2.13 21.86
CA SER A 788 -25.60 -2.25 23.32
C SER A 788 -24.32 -2.98 23.71
N GLN A 789 -23.98 -4.06 23.00
CA GLN A 789 -22.76 -4.85 23.20
C GLN A 789 -21.53 -4.11 22.65
N PHE A 790 -21.68 -3.46 21.49
CA PHE A 790 -20.62 -2.61 20.95
C PHE A 790 -20.27 -1.46 21.91
N PHE A 791 -21.27 -0.92 22.64
CA PHE A 791 -21.07 0.12 23.65
C PHE A 791 -20.35 -0.40 24.91
N SER A 792 -20.56 -1.65 25.34
CA SER A 792 -19.81 -2.20 26.47
C SER A 792 -18.35 -2.49 26.10
N GLY A 793 -18.10 -2.92 24.86
CA GLY A 793 -16.76 -3.23 24.37
C GLY A 793 -16.15 -4.50 24.98
N GLU A 794 -16.96 -5.33 25.65
CA GLU A 794 -16.51 -6.54 26.36
C GLU A 794 -16.16 -7.71 25.42
N ASP A 795 -16.59 -7.63 24.16
CA ASP A 795 -16.48 -8.72 23.18
C ASP A 795 -15.66 -8.30 21.95
N PHE A 796 -14.71 -7.38 22.12
CA PHE A 796 -13.79 -7.02 21.04
C PHE A 796 -12.65 -8.03 20.96
N TRP A 797 -12.18 -8.26 19.74
CA TRP A 797 -11.09 -9.19 19.44
C TRP A 797 -9.88 -8.43 18.89
N GLN A 798 -8.79 -9.14 18.68
CA GLN A 798 -7.62 -8.64 17.97
C GLN A 798 -6.99 -9.77 17.16
N THR A 799 -6.25 -9.38 16.12
CA THR A 799 -5.38 -10.34 15.41
C THR A 799 -4.23 -10.72 16.33
N PRO A 800 -3.83 -12.00 16.40
CA PRO A 800 -2.66 -12.42 17.17
C PRO A 800 -1.36 -11.78 16.67
N VAL A 801 -0.45 -11.50 17.60
CA VAL A 801 0.96 -11.20 17.29
C VAL A 801 1.59 -12.44 16.65
N ASP A 802 2.43 -12.26 15.64
CA ASP A 802 3.10 -13.37 14.96
C ASP A 802 4.13 -14.04 15.91
N PRO A 803 3.90 -15.29 16.35
CA PRO A 803 4.76 -15.94 17.33
C PRO A 803 6.06 -16.48 16.71
N THR A 804 6.19 -16.43 15.38
CA THR A 804 7.36 -16.90 14.62
C THR A 804 8.43 -15.81 14.43
N GLU A 805 8.04 -14.56 14.67
CA GLU A 805 8.90 -13.39 14.57
C GLU A 805 9.90 -13.25 15.71
N SER A 806 10.88 -12.37 15.56
CA SER A 806 11.85 -12.08 16.63
C SER A 806 11.18 -11.49 17.88
N GLN A 807 11.76 -11.69 19.08
CA GLN A 807 11.24 -11.11 20.33
C GLN A 807 11.04 -9.58 20.24
N GLN A 808 11.93 -8.87 19.55
CA GLN A 808 11.83 -7.42 19.34
C GLN A 808 10.65 -7.03 18.41
N ALA A 809 10.31 -7.88 17.45
CA ALA A 809 9.14 -7.68 16.60
C ALA A 809 7.84 -8.04 17.35
N GLN A 810 7.86 -9.07 18.19
CA GLN A 810 6.74 -9.42 19.07
C GLN A 810 6.47 -8.30 20.09
N GLU A 811 7.50 -7.68 20.66
CA GLU A 811 7.38 -6.50 21.56
C GLU A 811 6.81 -5.25 20.87
N ARG A 812 6.86 -5.20 19.53
CA ARG A 812 6.22 -4.15 18.71
C ARG A 812 4.80 -4.53 18.27
N ASP A 813 4.26 -5.64 18.78
CA ASP A 813 2.94 -6.18 18.43
C ASP A 813 2.77 -6.40 16.91
N ILE A 814 3.81 -6.88 16.22
CA ILE A 814 3.70 -7.20 14.78
C ILE A 814 2.74 -8.37 14.59
N LEU A 815 1.65 -8.12 13.85
CA LEU A 815 0.54 -9.05 13.68
C LEU A 815 0.86 -10.19 12.71
N GLN A 816 0.21 -11.33 12.90
CA GLN A 816 0.27 -12.46 11.97
C GLN A 816 -0.43 -12.12 10.63
N PRO A 817 0.14 -12.48 9.47
CA PRO A 817 -0.50 -12.31 8.16
C PRO A 817 -1.61 -13.35 7.95
N PRO A 818 -2.54 -13.09 7.02
CA PRO A 818 -3.45 -14.13 6.56
C PRO A 818 -2.75 -15.12 5.61
N TYR A 819 -3.22 -16.37 5.56
CA TYR A 819 -2.59 -17.42 4.76
C TYR A 819 -3.55 -18.01 3.72
N TYR A 820 -3.11 -18.10 2.46
CA TYR A 820 -3.81 -18.89 1.45
C TYR A 820 -3.61 -20.38 1.74
N LEU A 821 -4.69 -21.14 1.83
CA LEU A 821 -4.70 -22.55 2.17
C LEU A 821 -5.89 -23.23 1.48
N THR A 822 -5.72 -24.45 1.00
CA THR A 822 -6.86 -25.29 0.61
C THR A 822 -7.36 -26.10 1.80
N LEU A 823 -8.57 -25.79 2.27
CA LEU A 823 -9.20 -26.47 3.40
C LEU A 823 -10.71 -26.64 3.23
N GLN A 824 -11.24 -27.68 3.84
CA GLN A 824 -12.67 -27.91 3.99
C GLN A 824 -13.17 -27.07 5.17
N THR A 825 -13.90 -25.99 4.88
CA THR A 825 -14.48 -25.10 5.89
C THR A 825 -15.92 -25.52 6.21
N GLY A 826 -16.43 -25.08 7.38
CA GLY A 826 -17.83 -25.28 7.76
C GLY A 826 -18.78 -24.85 6.64
N GLY A 827 -19.56 -25.80 6.10
CA GLY A 827 -20.51 -25.56 5.01
C GLY A 827 -20.02 -25.90 3.60
N SER A 828 -18.79 -26.40 3.42
CA SER A 828 -18.33 -27.03 2.16
C SER A 828 -18.02 -28.51 2.37
N ASN A 829 -18.46 -29.37 1.44
CA ASN A 829 -18.14 -30.81 1.46
C ASN A 829 -16.83 -31.14 0.74
N GLU A 830 -16.24 -30.17 0.05
CA GLU A 830 -14.98 -30.29 -0.69
C GLU A 830 -13.99 -29.24 -0.18
N PRO A 831 -12.66 -29.48 -0.27
CA PRO A 831 -11.65 -28.48 0.06
C PRO A 831 -11.74 -27.27 -0.88
N VAL A 832 -11.70 -26.07 -0.32
CA VAL A 832 -11.77 -24.82 -1.09
C VAL A 832 -10.52 -24.00 -0.81
N PHE A 833 -9.89 -23.51 -1.89
CA PHE A 833 -8.79 -22.55 -1.79
C PHE A 833 -9.28 -21.26 -1.14
N SER A 834 -8.79 -20.99 0.06
CA SER A 834 -9.30 -19.96 0.97
C SER A 834 -8.17 -19.13 1.55
N LEU A 835 -8.47 -17.89 1.92
CA LEU A 835 -7.59 -17.04 2.70
C LEU A 835 -8.07 -17.04 4.16
N THR A 836 -7.19 -17.36 5.11
CA THR A 836 -7.57 -17.60 6.51
C THR A 836 -6.89 -16.66 7.48
N SER A 837 -7.53 -16.42 8.62
CA SER A 837 -6.93 -15.73 9.77
C SER A 837 -7.60 -16.16 11.08
N SER A 838 -6.97 -15.81 12.19
CA SER A 838 -7.40 -16.18 13.54
C SER A 838 -7.63 -14.93 14.40
N TYR A 839 -8.43 -15.09 15.45
CA TYR A 839 -8.74 -14.04 16.42
C TYR A 839 -8.53 -14.53 17.85
N ILE A 840 -8.01 -13.63 18.67
CA ILE A 840 -7.92 -13.76 20.13
C ILE A 840 -8.70 -12.59 20.78
N PRO A 841 -9.11 -12.72 22.05
CA PRO A 841 -9.74 -11.61 22.77
C PRO A 841 -8.86 -10.35 22.76
N ALA A 842 -9.47 -9.17 22.58
CA ALA A 842 -8.77 -7.91 22.68
C ALA A 842 -8.37 -7.61 24.13
N GLY A 843 -7.25 -6.91 24.29
CA GLY A 843 -6.83 -6.34 25.57
C GLY A 843 -5.42 -6.74 25.97
N THR A 844 -4.99 -6.22 27.12
CA THR A 844 -3.64 -6.43 27.66
C THR A 844 -3.51 -7.72 28.49
N SER A 845 -4.54 -8.58 28.50
CA SER A 845 -4.56 -9.80 29.29
C SER A 845 -3.88 -10.95 28.55
N THR A 846 -3.19 -11.81 29.30
CA THR A 846 -2.39 -12.95 28.81
C THR A 846 -3.22 -14.15 28.32
N ARG A 847 -4.55 -14.02 28.19
CA ARG A 847 -5.43 -15.11 27.73
C ARG A 847 -5.50 -15.12 26.20
N GLU A 848 -4.44 -15.60 25.58
CA GLU A 848 -4.37 -15.84 24.12
C GLU A 848 -5.09 -17.14 23.72
N ILE A 849 -6.36 -17.26 24.09
CA ILE A 849 -7.22 -18.37 23.64
C ILE A 849 -7.82 -18.03 22.28
N LEU A 850 -7.95 -19.02 21.40
CA LEU A 850 -8.60 -18.83 20.11
C LEU A 850 -10.09 -18.55 20.33
N THR A 851 -10.57 -17.44 19.79
CA THR A 851 -11.98 -17.00 19.91
C THR A 851 -12.69 -16.99 18.57
N GLY A 852 -11.96 -16.82 17.47
CA GLY A 852 -12.54 -16.88 16.13
C GLY A 852 -11.57 -17.39 15.08
N PHE A 853 -12.10 -18.08 14.08
CA PHE A 853 -11.40 -18.45 12.86
C PHE A 853 -12.15 -17.88 11.66
N LEU A 854 -11.48 -17.04 10.88
CA LEU A 854 -12.04 -16.38 9.71
C LEU A 854 -11.47 -17.01 8.45
N SER A 855 -12.33 -17.32 7.49
CA SER A 855 -11.94 -17.77 6.15
C SER A 855 -12.73 -17.03 5.09
N VAL A 856 -12.11 -16.81 3.92
CA VAL A 856 -12.79 -16.33 2.73
C VAL A 856 -12.45 -17.22 1.54
N ASP A 857 -13.48 -17.69 0.85
CA ASP A 857 -13.31 -18.49 -0.36
C ASP A 857 -12.63 -17.64 -1.43
N SER A 858 -11.43 -18.07 -1.83
CA SER A 858 -10.58 -17.37 -2.77
C SER A 858 -10.64 -17.96 -4.17
N ASP A 859 -11.37 -19.06 -4.38
CA ASP A 859 -11.55 -19.68 -5.68
C ASP A 859 -12.53 -18.92 -6.57
N ALA A 860 -12.02 -18.24 -7.61
CA ALA A 860 -12.83 -17.53 -8.59
C ALA A 860 -13.53 -18.44 -9.62
N GLY A 861 -13.18 -19.73 -9.69
CA GLY A 861 -13.64 -20.68 -10.69
C GLY A 861 -12.78 -20.69 -11.97
N HIS A 862 -13.09 -21.60 -12.90
CA HIS A 862 -12.37 -21.78 -14.17
C HIS A 862 -13.24 -21.45 -15.40
N GLU A 863 -14.51 -21.09 -15.20
CA GLU A 863 -15.41 -20.75 -16.30
C GLU A 863 -15.17 -19.31 -16.79
N LYS A 864 -15.01 -19.15 -18.11
CA LYS A 864 -14.78 -17.85 -18.75
C LYS A 864 -15.82 -16.82 -18.31
N GLY A 865 -15.35 -15.74 -17.69
CA GLY A 865 -16.14 -14.57 -17.30
C GLY A 865 -17.28 -14.84 -16.31
N LYS A 866 -17.19 -15.93 -15.53
CA LYS A 866 -18.17 -16.23 -14.48
C LYS A 866 -17.48 -16.45 -13.14
N ILE A 867 -17.80 -15.60 -12.18
CA ILE A 867 -17.31 -15.72 -10.81
C ILE A 867 -17.96 -16.95 -10.15
N GLY A 868 -17.12 -17.81 -9.56
CA GLY A 868 -17.56 -18.98 -8.80
C GLY A 868 -18.54 -18.60 -7.70
N ALA A 869 -19.59 -19.41 -7.51
CA ALA A 869 -20.72 -19.08 -6.62
C ALA A 869 -20.32 -18.81 -5.16
N ASN A 870 -19.20 -19.41 -4.73
CA ASN A 870 -18.69 -19.32 -3.38
C ASN A 870 -17.63 -18.21 -3.20
N TYR A 871 -17.04 -17.67 -4.28
CA TYR A 871 -15.97 -16.67 -4.21
C TYR A 871 -16.35 -15.47 -3.34
N GLY A 872 -15.45 -15.07 -2.45
CA GLY A 872 -15.65 -13.93 -1.55
C GLY A 872 -16.62 -14.19 -0.39
N THR A 873 -17.08 -15.43 -0.20
CA THR A 873 -17.89 -15.79 0.97
C THR A 873 -17.02 -15.81 2.22
N LEU A 874 -17.22 -14.82 3.10
CA LEU A 874 -16.60 -14.75 4.42
C LEU A 874 -17.34 -15.69 5.38
N ARG A 875 -16.61 -16.64 5.99
CA ARG A 875 -17.09 -17.53 7.05
C ARG A 875 -16.33 -17.27 8.33
N LEU A 876 -17.07 -16.96 9.39
CA LEU A 876 -16.54 -16.73 10.73
C LEU A 876 -17.00 -17.85 11.66
N GLN A 877 -16.07 -18.69 12.08
CA GLN A 877 -16.28 -19.72 13.08
C GLN A 877 -15.95 -19.14 14.46
N GLU A 878 -16.98 -18.89 15.27
CA GLU A 878 -16.82 -18.36 16.63
C GLU A 878 -16.73 -19.50 17.63
N LEU A 879 -15.69 -19.47 18.46
CA LEU A 879 -15.54 -20.44 19.54
C LEU A 879 -16.35 -19.99 20.76
N PRO A 880 -16.91 -20.92 21.55
CA PRO A 880 -17.59 -20.60 22.80
C PRO A 880 -16.70 -19.79 23.76
N LYS A 881 -17.30 -18.89 24.55
CA LYS A 881 -16.56 -18.01 25.48
C LYS A 881 -15.85 -18.76 26.64
N ASP A 882 -16.25 -20.00 26.88
CA ASP A 882 -15.66 -20.95 27.82
C ASP A 882 -14.65 -21.91 27.16
N SER A 883 -14.37 -21.75 25.86
CA SER A 883 -13.35 -22.50 25.14
C SER A 883 -11.95 -22.25 25.73
N ASN A 884 -11.16 -23.33 25.82
CA ASN A 884 -9.75 -23.27 26.19
C ASN A 884 -8.83 -23.63 25.02
N VAL A 885 -9.33 -23.55 23.78
CA VAL A 885 -8.52 -23.81 22.59
C VAL A 885 -7.35 -22.83 22.53
N PRO A 886 -6.09 -23.28 22.40
CA PRO A 886 -4.92 -22.42 22.34
C PRO A 886 -5.01 -21.45 21.15
N GLY A 887 -4.72 -20.15 21.33
CA GLY A 887 -4.42 -19.26 20.20
C GLY A 887 -3.02 -19.55 19.63
N PRO A 888 -2.63 -18.91 18.50
CA PRO A 888 -1.31 -19.12 17.88
C PRO A 888 -0.12 -18.95 18.83
N GLY A 889 -0.12 -17.93 19.69
CA GLY A 889 0.95 -17.72 20.66
C GLY A 889 1.02 -18.80 21.74
N GLN A 890 -0.12 -19.31 22.22
CA GLN A 890 -0.15 -20.46 23.13
C GLN A 890 0.30 -21.76 22.46
N ALA A 891 -0.14 -22.03 21.22
CA ALA A 891 0.33 -23.19 20.46
C ALA A 891 1.85 -23.15 20.26
N GLN A 892 2.42 -21.98 19.95
CA GLN A 892 3.87 -21.81 19.89
C GLN A 892 4.56 -22.07 21.23
N ASN A 893 3.96 -21.62 22.34
CA ASN A 893 4.46 -21.89 23.68
C ASN A 893 4.41 -23.39 24.03
N ASN A 894 3.37 -24.10 23.60
CA ASN A 894 3.28 -25.56 23.76
C ASN A 894 4.40 -26.27 22.99
N PHE A 895 4.71 -25.84 21.76
CA PHE A 895 5.88 -26.34 21.03
C PHE A 895 7.19 -26.07 21.78
N ASN A 896 7.36 -24.86 22.31
CA ASN A 896 8.56 -24.47 23.06
C ASN A 896 8.70 -25.22 24.39
N ALA A 897 7.58 -25.58 25.03
CA ALA A 897 7.57 -26.29 26.31
C ALA A 897 7.79 -27.80 26.15
N SER A 898 7.57 -28.36 24.95
CA SER A 898 7.82 -29.78 24.69
C SER A 898 9.31 -30.10 24.83
N ALA A 899 9.61 -31.07 25.71
CA ALA A 899 10.97 -31.50 26.00
C ALA A 899 11.65 -32.17 24.79
N ASP A 900 10.89 -32.95 24.02
CA ASP A 900 11.39 -33.65 22.83
C ASP A 900 11.72 -32.66 21.71
N VAL A 901 10.81 -31.71 21.45
CA VAL A 901 11.04 -30.62 20.50
C VAL A 901 12.25 -29.79 20.91
N SER A 902 12.32 -29.36 22.17
CA SER A 902 13.44 -28.57 22.67
C SER A 902 14.78 -29.28 22.54
N LYS A 903 14.83 -30.59 22.85
CA LYS A 903 16.06 -31.38 22.75
C LYS A 903 16.53 -31.50 21.31
N GLU A 904 15.64 -31.83 20.37
CA GLU A 904 16.00 -31.97 18.96
C GLU A 904 16.31 -30.63 18.29
N LEU A 905 15.55 -29.56 18.55
CA LEU A 905 15.85 -28.23 18.03
C LEU A 905 17.22 -27.75 18.52
N ASN A 906 17.56 -27.94 19.80
CA ASN A 906 18.88 -27.61 20.31
C ASN A 906 19.99 -28.42 19.62
N LEU A 907 19.73 -29.68 19.24
CA LEU A 907 20.67 -30.49 18.46
C LEU A 907 20.81 -29.95 17.02
N LEU A 908 19.71 -29.55 16.39
CA LEU A 908 19.70 -28.95 15.04
C LEU A 908 20.34 -27.55 15.03
N GLU A 909 20.29 -26.82 16.13
CA GLU A 909 21.00 -25.55 16.32
C GLU A 909 22.46 -25.76 16.78
N SER A 910 22.83 -26.96 17.23
CA SER A 910 24.19 -27.23 17.71
C SER A 910 25.18 -27.30 16.54
N GLY A 911 26.25 -26.49 16.62
CA GLY A 911 27.34 -26.50 15.64
C GLY A 911 27.30 -25.33 14.66
N SER A 912 27.28 -25.64 13.35
CA SER A 912 27.34 -24.65 12.26
C SER A 912 26.05 -24.62 11.45
N THR A 913 24.92 -24.70 12.14
CA THR A 913 23.57 -24.68 11.60
C THR A 913 22.72 -23.66 12.33
N ASN A 914 21.69 -23.16 11.65
CA ASN A 914 20.74 -22.20 12.17
C ASN A 914 19.33 -22.71 11.84
N VAL A 915 18.49 -22.82 12.86
CA VAL A 915 17.09 -23.23 12.70
C VAL A 915 16.24 -21.99 12.41
N GLN A 916 15.38 -22.11 11.40
CA GLN A 916 14.36 -21.12 11.08
C GLN A 916 13.00 -21.79 11.13
N ARG A 917 12.10 -21.22 11.93
CA ARG A 917 10.73 -21.71 12.05
C ARG A 917 9.90 -21.05 10.96
N GLY A 918 9.14 -21.86 10.22
CA GLY A 918 8.15 -21.37 9.27
C GLY A 918 6.91 -20.82 9.98
N ASN A 919 6.02 -20.30 9.15
CA ASN A 919 4.72 -19.79 9.55
C ASN A 919 3.91 -20.85 10.34
N LEU A 920 3.19 -20.37 11.36
CA LEU A 920 2.32 -21.21 12.18
C LEU A 920 0.91 -21.23 11.59
N LEU A 921 0.55 -22.34 10.93
CA LEU A 921 -0.76 -22.53 10.31
C LEU A 921 -1.77 -23.06 11.33
N THR A 922 -2.93 -22.42 11.44
CA THR A 922 -4.07 -22.88 12.27
C THR A 922 -5.15 -23.44 11.34
N LEU A 923 -5.55 -24.70 11.54
CA LEU A 923 -6.43 -25.44 10.63
C LEU A 923 -7.61 -26.09 11.39
N PRO A 924 -8.87 -25.83 11.01
CA PRO A 924 -10.04 -26.49 11.60
C PRO A 924 -10.21 -27.91 11.03
N LEU A 925 -9.49 -28.88 11.60
CA LEU A 925 -9.45 -30.28 11.14
C LEU A 925 -9.75 -31.24 12.32
N GLY A 926 -10.28 -32.43 12.03
CA GLY A 926 -10.51 -33.49 13.02
C GLY A 926 -11.50 -33.11 14.13
N GLY A 927 -12.45 -32.21 13.85
CA GLY A 927 -13.39 -31.67 14.83
C GLY A 927 -12.78 -30.67 15.83
N GLY A 928 -11.49 -30.34 15.69
CA GLY A 928 -10.76 -29.42 16.57
C GLY A 928 -9.92 -28.41 15.78
N LEU A 929 -8.79 -27.97 16.35
CA LEU A 929 -7.81 -27.09 15.69
C LEU A 929 -6.45 -27.78 15.67
N VAL A 930 -5.92 -27.99 14.47
CA VAL A 930 -4.57 -28.49 14.23
C VAL A 930 -3.65 -27.30 13.95
N TYR A 931 -2.52 -27.23 14.65
CA TYR A 931 -1.47 -26.24 14.42
C TYR A 931 -0.30 -26.91 13.72
N VAL A 932 0.10 -26.42 12.54
CA VAL A 932 1.22 -26.99 11.77
C VAL A 932 2.30 -25.92 11.58
N GLN A 933 3.55 -26.27 11.88
CA GLN A 933 4.70 -25.40 11.71
C GLN A 933 5.88 -26.16 11.09
N PRO A 934 6.28 -25.84 9.85
CA PRO A 934 7.49 -26.41 9.26
C PRO A 934 8.75 -25.83 9.91
N VAL A 935 9.78 -26.66 10.08
CA VAL A 935 11.07 -26.28 10.66
C VAL A 935 12.17 -26.47 9.63
N TYR A 936 12.81 -25.35 9.28
CA TYR A 936 13.89 -25.28 8.32
C TYR A 936 15.25 -25.22 9.00
N VAL A 937 16.25 -25.82 8.38
CA VAL A 937 17.64 -25.73 8.83
C VAL A 937 18.49 -25.21 7.69
N LYS A 938 19.33 -24.23 7.98
CA LYS A 938 20.37 -23.75 7.06
C LYS A 938 21.73 -23.84 7.73
N SER A 939 22.79 -24.01 6.94
CA SER A 939 24.16 -23.90 7.45
C SER A 939 24.50 -22.45 7.86
N SER A 940 25.39 -22.28 8.82
CA SER A 940 25.97 -20.97 9.20
C SER A 940 27.10 -20.54 8.25
N GLY A 941 27.43 -21.34 7.23
CA GLY A 941 28.40 -21.00 6.19
C GLY A 941 27.92 -19.93 5.22
N SER A 942 28.82 -19.47 4.35
CA SER A 942 28.55 -18.39 3.38
C SER A 942 27.62 -18.78 2.24
N THR A 943 27.48 -20.07 1.94
CA THR A 943 26.60 -20.62 0.91
C THR A 943 25.56 -21.52 1.58
N SER A 944 24.57 -20.91 2.21
CA SER A 944 23.53 -21.62 2.93
C SER A 944 22.14 -21.16 2.53
N PHE A 945 21.20 -22.11 2.58
CA PHE A 945 19.81 -21.91 2.22
C PHE A 945 18.93 -22.82 3.08
N PRO A 946 17.68 -22.43 3.37
CA PRO A 946 16.79 -23.20 4.25
C PRO A 946 16.31 -24.52 3.61
N LEU A 947 16.46 -25.63 4.34
CA LEU A 947 15.93 -26.94 3.96
C LEU A 947 14.93 -27.40 5.01
N LEU A 948 13.77 -27.92 4.59
CA LEU A 948 12.80 -28.49 5.52
C LEU A 948 13.39 -29.74 6.16
N LYS A 949 13.43 -29.80 7.50
CA LYS A 949 13.97 -30.96 8.21
C LYS A 949 12.97 -31.62 9.14
N LYS A 950 12.05 -30.84 9.70
CA LYS A 950 11.06 -31.32 10.65
C LYS A 950 9.73 -30.60 10.47
N VAL A 951 8.65 -31.23 10.93
CA VAL A 951 7.32 -30.65 11.00
C VAL A 951 6.81 -30.76 12.44
N LEU A 952 6.35 -29.65 12.99
CA LEU A 952 5.67 -29.57 14.28
C LEU A 952 4.17 -29.59 14.07
N VAL A 953 3.47 -30.44 14.81
CA VAL A 953 2.01 -30.51 14.82
C VAL A 953 1.51 -30.43 16.26
N ALA A 954 0.50 -29.63 16.53
CA ALA A 954 -0.20 -29.66 17.82
C ALA A 954 -1.72 -29.81 17.64
N PHE A 955 -2.34 -30.56 18.55
CA PHE A 955 -3.78 -30.67 18.70
C PHE A 955 -4.12 -30.81 20.19
N GLY A 956 -4.86 -29.84 20.73
CA GLY A 956 -5.03 -29.73 22.18
C GLY A 956 -3.69 -29.63 22.91
N ASP A 957 -3.45 -30.57 23.84
CA ASP A 957 -2.20 -30.66 24.61
C ASP A 957 -1.15 -31.60 23.97
N GLN A 958 -1.49 -32.29 22.88
CA GLN A 958 -0.58 -33.21 22.20
C GLN A 958 0.31 -32.47 21.21
N VAL A 959 1.60 -32.81 21.18
CA VAL A 959 2.59 -32.23 20.27
C VAL A 959 3.31 -33.37 19.54
N GLY A 960 3.19 -33.37 18.22
CA GLY A 960 3.93 -34.22 17.31
C GLY A 960 5.13 -33.49 16.72
N PHE A 961 6.23 -34.21 16.56
CA PHE A 961 7.45 -33.72 15.95
C PHE A 961 8.14 -34.82 15.16
N ALA A 962 8.14 -34.69 13.84
CA ALA A 962 8.64 -35.73 12.95
C ALA A 962 9.29 -35.16 11.69
N ASN A 963 9.85 -36.04 10.85
CA ASN A 963 10.51 -35.63 9.60
C ASN A 963 9.49 -35.28 8.51
N THR A 964 8.31 -35.89 8.56
CA THR A 964 7.17 -35.64 7.67
C THR A 964 5.94 -35.18 8.44
N LEU A 965 5.02 -34.53 7.75
CA LEU A 965 3.72 -34.16 8.26
C LEU A 965 2.87 -35.40 8.53
N ASP A 966 2.91 -36.41 7.66
CA ASP A 966 2.27 -37.71 7.89
C ASP A 966 2.63 -38.28 9.28
N GLU A 967 3.93 -38.41 9.59
CA GLU A 967 4.40 -38.94 10.88
C GLU A 967 4.04 -38.04 12.06
N ALA A 968 4.10 -36.71 11.89
CA ALA A 968 3.80 -35.76 12.96
C ALA A 968 2.30 -35.74 13.30
N LEU A 969 1.42 -35.92 12.30
CA LEU A 969 -0.02 -36.06 12.52
C LEU A 969 -0.34 -37.39 13.23
N ASP A 970 0.30 -38.49 12.82
CA ASP A 970 0.08 -39.78 13.48
C ASP A 970 0.48 -39.76 14.96
N GLN A 971 1.56 -39.06 15.33
CA GLN A 971 1.95 -38.89 16.73
C GLN A 971 0.88 -38.17 17.57
N VAL A 972 0.12 -37.26 16.96
CA VAL A 972 -0.88 -36.43 17.64
C VAL A 972 -2.25 -37.13 17.70
N PHE A 973 -2.59 -37.96 16.70
CA PHE A 973 -3.86 -38.65 16.57
C PHE A 973 -3.76 -40.15 16.92
N GLY A 974 -3.14 -40.49 18.05
CA GLY A 974 -3.17 -41.85 18.59
C GLY A 974 -2.47 -42.92 17.73
N GLY A 975 -1.49 -42.52 16.93
CA GLY A 975 -0.70 -43.40 16.07
C GLY A 975 -1.23 -43.59 14.64
N ASN A 976 -2.41 -43.04 14.33
CA ASN A 976 -2.96 -43.03 12.98
C ASN A 976 -3.93 -41.85 12.84
N SER A 977 -3.53 -40.84 12.06
CA SER A 977 -4.36 -39.67 11.77
C SER A 977 -5.54 -39.97 10.84
N GLY A 978 -5.49 -41.04 10.06
CA GLY A 978 -6.52 -41.43 9.09
C GLY A 978 -6.44 -40.69 7.75
N ALA A 979 -5.42 -39.84 7.56
CA ALA A 979 -5.22 -39.09 6.32
C ALA A 979 -3.75 -39.22 5.86
N SER A 980 -3.50 -39.10 4.55
CA SER A 980 -2.15 -38.99 4.02
C SER A 980 -1.86 -37.55 3.62
N ALA A 981 -0.82 -36.96 4.20
CA ALA A 981 -0.33 -35.61 3.89
C ALA A 981 0.46 -35.56 2.57
N GLY A 982 0.82 -36.72 2.00
CA GLY A 982 1.47 -36.83 0.70
C GLY A 982 2.98 -36.52 0.74
N ASP A 983 3.59 -36.47 1.93
CA ASP A 983 5.01 -36.28 2.13
C ASP A 983 5.74 -37.51 2.68
N ALA A 984 5.01 -38.57 3.05
CA ALA A 984 5.52 -39.88 3.46
C ALA A 984 6.42 -40.58 2.41
N GLU A 985 6.18 -40.42 1.11
CA GLU A 985 7.01 -41.03 0.05
C GLU A 985 8.46 -40.54 0.08
N ASN A 986 8.76 -39.44 0.77
CA ASN A 986 10.09 -38.85 0.84
C ASN A 986 11.03 -39.54 1.85
N VAL A 987 10.51 -40.48 2.66
CA VAL A 987 11.26 -41.21 3.70
C VAL A 987 11.76 -42.58 3.21
N ASP A 988 11.36 -43.02 2.01
CA ASP A 988 11.74 -44.32 1.42
C ASP A 988 13.18 -44.36 0.89
N GLY A 989 14.14 -44.06 1.77
CA GLY A 989 15.52 -44.55 1.74
C GLY A 989 15.82 -45.58 2.83
N SER A 990 14.85 -45.88 3.71
CA SER A 990 15.00 -46.87 4.79
C SER A 990 13.84 -47.87 4.80
N THR A 991 14.03 -48.96 4.06
CA THR A 991 13.44 -50.29 4.26
C THR A 991 11.95 -50.34 4.63
N SER A 992 11.09 -50.40 3.62
CA SER A 992 9.69 -50.82 3.73
C SER A 992 9.55 -52.16 4.46
N GLY A 993 8.85 -52.14 5.59
CA GLY A 993 8.30 -53.29 6.29
C GLY A 993 6.80 -53.10 6.47
N LYS A 994 6.05 -53.14 5.35
CA LYS A 994 4.59 -53.10 5.35
C LYS A 994 4.06 -54.28 6.18
N THR A 995 3.44 -53.98 7.32
CA THR A 995 2.68 -54.96 8.10
C THR A 995 1.22 -54.76 7.76
N ASP A 996 0.68 -55.56 6.84
CA ASP A 996 -0.76 -55.68 6.65
C ASP A 996 -1.34 -56.37 7.90
N THR A 997 -2.03 -55.62 8.75
CA THR A 997 -2.93 -56.18 9.77
C THR A 997 -4.33 -56.23 9.20
N SER A 998 -4.72 -57.42 8.72
CA SER A 998 -6.12 -57.76 8.46
C SER A 998 -6.86 -57.94 9.79
N ASP A 999 -7.93 -57.17 9.97
CA ASP A 999 -8.93 -57.36 11.01
C ASP A 999 -9.52 -58.78 10.96
N THR A 1000 -9.67 -59.39 12.13
CA THR A 1000 -10.65 -60.47 12.31
C THR A 1000 -11.23 -60.36 13.72
N ASN A 1001 -12.42 -59.76 13.80
CA ASN A 1001 -13.32 -59.91 14.93
C ASN A 1001 -13.77 -61.38 15.02
N GLY A 1002 -13.59 -61.98 16.19
CA GLY A 1002 -14.19 -63.24 16.53
C GLY A 1002 -15.64 -63.04 16.96
N ASP A 1003 -16.55 -63.79 16.36
CA ASP A 1003 -17.79 -64.18 17.03
C ASP A 1003 -17.91 -65.72 17.00
N ALA A 1004 -18.37 -66.23 18.12
CA ALA A 1004 -18.42 -67.64 18.46
C ALA A 1004 -19.62 -68.33 17.80
N SER A 1005 -19.42 -69.56 17.30
CA SER A 1005 -20.34 -70.69 17.57
C SER A 1005 -19.80 -72.01 17.02
N THR A 1006 -19.82 -72.99 17.91
CA THR A 1006 -19.92 -74.45 17.71
C THR A 1006 -20.69 -74.88 16.45
N ASP A 1007 -20.19 -75.85 15.68
CA ASP A 1007 -20.59 -77.29 15.76
C ASP A 1007 -20.05 -78.10 14.55
N GLY A 1008 -19.81 -79.39 14.77
CA GLY A 1008 -20.11 -80.46 13.81
C GLY A 1008 -19.32 -80.66 12.50
N SER A 1009 -18.42 -81.65 12.54
CA SER A 1009 -18.43 -82.83 11.62
C SER A 1009 -17.80 -82.78 10.21
N SER A 1010 -16.87 -83.72 10.04
CA SER A 1010 -16.68 -84.69 8.93
C SER A 1010 -16.18 -84.28 7.54
N GLY A 1011 -15.16 -85.02 7.09
CA GLY A 1011 -14.99 -85.49 5.70
C GLY A 1011 -13.65 -85.08 5.06
N THR A 1012 -12.60 -85.90 5.15
CA THR A 1012 -12.11 -86.89 4.15
C THR A 1012 -11.69 -86.37 2.78
N ASP A 1013 -10.48 -86.83 2.43
CA ASP A 1013 -9.96 -87.28 1.14
C ASP A 1013 -9.25 -86.33 0.15
N GLY A 1014 -8.07 -86.82 -0.25
CA GLY A 1014 -7.66 -86.90 -1.65
C GLY A 1014 -6.48 -86.01 -2.04
N THR A 1015 -5.22 -86.43 -1.86
CA THR A 1015 -4.37 -87.09 -2.90
C THR A 1015 -4.38 -86.40 -4.26
N ASP A 1016 -3.23 -85.88 -4.72
CA ASP A 1016 -2.18 -86.64 -5.42
C ASP A 1016 -1.45 -85.79 -6.47
N SER A 1017 -0.13 -86.03 -6.56
CA SER A 1017 0.69 -86.12 -7.79
C SER A 1017 0.78 -84.92 -8.77
N SER A 1018 1.88 -84.68 -9.48
CA SER A 1018 3.24 -85.24 -9.57
C SER A 1018 4.02 -84.39 -10.59
N SER A 1019 5.35 -84.49 -10.55
CA SER A 1019 6.29 -84.51 -11.71
C SER A 1019 6.33 -83.32 -12.68
N GLY A 1020 7.48 -82.82 -13.13
CA GLY A 1020 8.83 -83.36 -13.08
C GLY A 1020 9.85 -82.46 -13.79
N THR A 1021 11.10 -82.84 -13.57
CA THR A 1021 12.38 -82.54 -14.24
C THR A 1021 12.33 -82.27 -15.76
N ASP A 1022 13.23 -81.44 -16.31
CA ASP A 1022 14.60 -81.85 -16.71
C ASP A 1022 15.47 -80.67 -17.24
N SER A 1023 16.77 -80.98 -17.29
CA SER A 1023 18.05 -80.30 -17.46
C SER A 1023 18.34 -79.51 -18.75
N GLY A 1024 19.43 -78.73 -18.72
CA GLY A 1024 20.14 -78.28 -19.93
C GLY A 1024 21.31 -77.31 -19.70
N ASN A 1025 22.53 -77.82 -19.83
CA ASN A 1025 23.86 -77.20 -19.63
C ASN A 1025 24.31 -76.33 -20.83
N ASP A 1026 25.20 -75.33 -20.62
CA ASP A 1026 26.55 -75.18 -21.21
C ASP A 1026 27.10 -73.73 -21.17
N SER A 1027 28.42 -73.64 -21.37
CA SER A 1027 29.43 -72.70 -20.90
C SER A 1027 29.88 -71.71 -21.99
N SER A 1028 30.41 -70.52 -21.64
CA SER A 1028 31.71 -70.00 -22.15
C SER A 1028 32.08 -68.62 -21.56
N SER A 1029 33.38 -68.30 -21.63
CA SER A 1029 34.11 -67.27 -20.87
C SER A 1029 34.18 -65.90 -21.55
N GLY A 1030 34.38 -64.83 -20.78
CA GLY A 1030 34.87 -63.54 -21.29
C GLY A 1030 35.06 -62.49 -20.19
N ASN A 1031 36.32 -62.12 -19.93
CA ASN A 1031 36.80 -61.27 -18.84
C ASN A 1031 36.99 -59.81 -19.27
N THR A 1032 36.45 -58.82 -18.53
CA THR A 1032 37.09 -57.52 -18.18
C THR A 1032 36.21 -56.75 -17.20
N GLY A 1033 36.84 -56.10 -16.20
CA GLY A 1033 36.24 -55.81 -14.91
C GLY A 1033 35.57 -54.44 -14.72
N SER A 1034 34.79 -54.36 -13.64
CA SER A 1034 34.54 -53.15 -12.88
C SER A 1034 34.15 -53.54 -11.46
N SER A 1035 34.76 -52.89 -10.48
CA SER A 1035 34.69 -53.20 -9.05
C SER A 1035 33.36 -52.74 -8.43
N SER A 1036 32.58 -53.67 -7.89
CA SER A 1036 31.62 -53.41 -6.82
C SER A 1036 31.76 -54.53 -5.78
N GLY A 1037 32.23 -54.18 -4.57
CA GLY A 1037 32.46 -55.14 -3.48
C GLY A 1037 31.16 -55.85 -3.10
N THR A 1038 31.02 -57.11 -3.51
CA THR A 1038 29.95 -57.99 -3.02
C THR A 1038 30.39 -58.53 -1.66
N MET A 1039 29.62 -58.20 -0.61
CA MET A 1039 29.83 -58.69 0.76
C MET A 1039 29.99 -60.21 0.77
N SER A 1040 31.03 -60.75 1.43
CA SER A 1040 31.26 -62.19 1.43
C SER A 1040 30.07 -62.93 2.09
N ASN A 1041 29.70 -64.10 1.58
CA ASN A 1041 28.59 -64.89 2.15
C ASN A 1041 28.82 -65.22 3.65
N GLY A 1042 30.09 -65.30 4.08
CA GLY A 1042 30.46 -65.46 5.47
C GLY A 1042 30.10 -64.23 6.33
N LEU A 1043 30.40 -63.03 5.83
CA LEU A 1043 30.05 -61.78 6.51
C LEU A 1043 28.53 -61.59 6.60
N LYS A 1044 27.80 -61.94 5.53
CA LYS A 1044 26.33 -61.93 5.54
C LYS A 1044 25.75 -62.90 6.58
N SER A 1045 26.34 -64.08 6.75
CA SER A 1045 25.93 -65.03 7.79
C SER A 1045 26.22 -64.49 9.19
N ALA A 1046 27.40 -63.92 9.42
CA ALA A 1046 27.77 -63.36 10.72
C ALA A 1046 26.86 -62.18 11.13
N LEU A 1047 26.47 -61.33 10.17
CA LEU A 1047 25.52 -60.24 10.41
C LEU A 1047 24.10 -60.75 10.68
N ASN A 1048 23.67 -61.83 10.03
CA ASN A 1048 22.38 -62.47 10.34
C ASN A 1048 22.38 -63.10 11.74
N ASP A 1049 23.47 -63.75 12.14
CA ASP A 1049 23.63 -64.31 13.48
C ASP A 1049 23.61 -63.22 14.56
N ALA A 1050 24.23 -62.06 14.28
CA ALA A 1050 24.16 -60.88 15.14
C ALA A 1050 22.72 -60.32 15.23
N SER A 1051 22.00 -60.23 14.10
CA SER A 1051 20.60 -59.80 14.08
C SER A 1051 19.70 -60.72 14.90
N GLN A 1052 19.90 -62.04 14.80
CA GLN A 1052 19.13 -63.00 15.58
C GLN A 1052 19.46 -62.93 17.07
N ALA A 1053 20.74 -62.80 17.43
CA ALA A 1053 21.17 -62.66 18.81
C ALA A 1053 20.62 -61.38 19.48
N MET A 1054 20.46 -60.28 18.72
CA MET A 1054 19.76 -59.07 19.21
C MET A 1054 18.28 -59.33 19.48
N LYS A 1055 17.57 -60.00 18.56
CA LYS A 1055 16.14 -60.35 18.76
C LYS A 1055 15.95 -61.26 19.97
N ASP A 1056 16.83 -62.23 20.16
CA ASP A 1056 16.80 -63.14 21.30
C ASP A 1056 17.08 -62.39 22.61
N SER A 1057 17.99 -61.41 22.58
CA SER A 1057 18.30 -60.53 23.71
C SER A 1057 17.09 -59.67 24.10
N ASP A 1058 16.41 -59.04 23.14
CA ASP A 1058 15.21 -58.24 23.39
C ASP A 1058 14.05 -59.09 23.92
N ALA A 1059 13.87 -60.31 23.38
CA ALA A 1059 12.86 -61.24 23.84
C ALA A 1059 13.13 -61.72 25.28
N ALA A 1060 14.40 -61.97 25.63
CA ALA A 1060 14.81 -62.34 26.98
C ALA A 1060 14.64 -61.17 27.97
N MET A 1061 14.97 -59.94 27.54
CA MET A 1061 14.80 -58.72 28.35
C MET A 1061 13.32 -58.46 28.65
N LYS A 1062 12.43 -58.58 27.64
CA LYS A 1062 10.97 -58.45 27.83
C LYS A 1062 10.38 -59.51 28.77
N LYS A 1063 11.02 -60.67 28.88
CA LYS A 1063 10.62 -61.76 29.79
C LYS A 1063 11.30 -61.70 31.16
N GLY A 1064 12.22 -60.76 31.39
CA GLY A 1064 12.99 -60.65 32.64
C GLY A 1064 13.97 -61.80 32.88
N ASP A 1065 14.31 -62.59 31.84
CA ASP A 1065 15.24 -63.72 31.94
C ASP A 1065 16.68 -63.25 31.67
N TRP A 1066 17.36 -62.85 32.74
CA TRP A 1066 18.73 -62.33 32.68
C TRP A 1066 19.77 -63.37 32.28
N SER A 1067 19.48 -64.67 32.46
CA SER A 1067 20.39 -65.74 32.02
C SER A 1067 20.35 -65.90 30.51
N ALA A 1068 19.14 -65.97 29.94
CA ALA A 1068 18.95 -66.02 28.48
C ALA A 1068 19.43 -64.73 27.80
N TYR A 1069 19.25 -63.57 28.45
CA TYR A 1069 19.80 -62.30 27.99
C TYR A 1069 21.33 -62.32 27.92
N GLY A 1070 22.00 -62.81 28.97
CA GLY A 1070 23.46 -62.94 29.00
C GLY A 1070 24.01 -63.87 27.92
N GLU A 1071 23.33 -64.98 27.65
CA GLU A 1071 23.70 -65.90 26.56
C GLU A 1071 23.50 -65.27 25.17
N ALA A 1072 22.40 -64.55 24.96
CA ALA A 1072 22.13 -63.86 23.70
C ALA A 1072 23.17 -62.74 23.44
N GLN A 1073 23.53 -61.97 24.47
CA GLN A 1073 24.58 -60.95 24.37
C GLN A 1073 25.96 -61.55 24.05
N LYS A 1074 26.29 -62.72 24.60
CA LYS A 1074 27.52 -63.43 24.26
C LYS A 1074 27.54 -63.89 22.79
N LYS A 1075 26.43 -64.44 22.29
CA LYS A 1075 26.28 -64.83 20.88
C LYS A 1075 26.37 -63.63 19.94
N LEU A 1076 25.81 -62.49 20.34
CA LEU A 1076 25.93 -61.24 19.60
C LEU A 1076 27.40 -60.80 19.49
N GLN A 1077 28.14 -60.83 20.60
CA GLN A 1077 29.55 -60.48 20.61
C GLN A 1077 30.40 -61.43 19.75
N GLU A 1078 30.13 -62.74 19.79
CA GLU A 1078 30.82 -63.73 18.95
C GLU A 1078 30.52 -63.53 17.46
N ALA A 1079 29.26 -63.23 17.10
CA ALA A 1079 28.86 -62.96 15.73
C ALA A 1079 29.49 -61.67 15.17
N LEU A 1080 29.56 -60.61 15.98
CA LEU A 1080 30.21 -59.35 15.61
C LEU A 1080 31.73 -59.51 15.46
N ASN A 1081 32.39 -60.24 16.35
CA ASN A 1081 33.82 -60.53 16.21
C ASN A 1081 34.11 -61.32 14.93
N LYS A 1082 33.24 -62.31 14.61
CA LYS A 1082 33.35 -63.08 13.36
C LYS A 1082 33.08 -62.24 12.13
N ALA A 1083 32.17 -61.26 12.21
CA ALA A 1083 31.96 -60.29 11.13
C ALA A 1083 33.20 -59.42 10.91
N LEU A 1084 33.82 -58.92 11.98
CA LEU A 1084 35.05 -58.12 11.93
C LEU A 1084 36.25 -58.91 11.38
N GLU A 1085 36.38 -60.19 11.71
CA GLU A 1085 37.41 -61.08 11.14
C GLU A 1085 37.18 -61.38 9.65
N LEU A 1086 35.94 -61.35 9.18
CA LEU A 1086 35.56 -61.61 7.78
C LEU A 1086 35.55 -60.33 6.92
N GLU A 1087 35.67 -59.17 7.54
CA GLU A 1087 35.80 -57.85 6.91
C GLU A 1087 37.28 -57.46 6.66
N GLN A 1088 38.21 -57.97 7.47
CA GLN A 1088 39.67 -57.86 7.26
C GLN A 1088 40.18 -58.83 6.21
#